data_AF-A0A8C2F0N4-F1
#
_entry.id   AF-A0A8C2F0N4-F1
#
_cell.length_a   1.000
_cell.length_b   1.000
_cell.length_c   1.000
_cell.angle_alpha   90.00
_cell.angle_beta   90.00
_cell.angle_gamma   90.00
#
_symmetry.space_group_name_H-M   'P 1'
#
loop_
_entity.id
_entity.type
_entity.pdbx_description
1 polymer ?
#
loop_
_entity_poly.entity_id
_entity_poly.type
_entity_poly.pdbx_seq_one_letter_code
_entity_poly.pdbx_strand_id
1 'polypeptide(L)'
;TTCADSEFKTFTLLFCMCLFSFVITGGRYAVWAKEVSGSERNCSAIPPYLPPTAVNTTLRLRDLRASMIPLNISAYIIPATDAHLVTSKDCQKWKVILRGTAVITQNKAVLWTDSRYWIQAERQMDCNWELQRDASIRSITNWLILEIPEGDQVGFDPFLFSVGEQTDTNLAPAGRILKSIPDNLVDKIWTGRPPLPPDNPIRLPDNVIGVTWPMKVDQIRAQISDNPYKPTAVLLSALDETAWLFNLRGNDIPFNPFFYSYTLLSMDEIWLFVHIERITEELKVYLNTSCYHSYCVQLLEYSSVRTYLQSYLQRPNVKILLLMNISYVFKDKHLTSTYSPVLTTKAVKDATEQRILKEAHVRDAVAVMQLLMWLEKKVPEGTENELTAAHFVDQCRSKQKNSRGPSFETISASGPNAALAHYSPSNETARKLSVDEMYLVDSGGQYLDGTTDITRTVHWGKPTDFQKEAYTRVLMGNIEISRTIFPAGTRGVNMEMLGRRALWEVGLNYGHGTGHGVGNYFGVHEWPVGFQSNNIPFQEGMFTSIEPGYYKENDFGIRIEDIAVTVPATTKYGNNYLTFETVSLVPYDRKLINTSLLSPEQLHWLNKYYETIRSMVGPELERQALKEEYDWMMKHTAPFLTAGASAVISSVTLLCCVLKLSCLLYSVLSLS
;
A
#
# COMPACT_ATOMS: atom_id res chain seq x y z
N THR A 1 -23.11 61.33 38.03
CA THR A 1 -23.23 62.80 38.07
C THR A 1 -23.77 63.28 36.73
N THR A 2 -25.06 63.67 36.72
CA THR A 2 -25.73 64.67 35.84
C THR A 2 -25.39 64.72 34.33
N CYS A 3 -26.33 64.43 33.41
CA CYS A 3 -27.33 65.37 32.84
C CYS A 3 -26.67 66.61 32.20
N ALA A 4 -26.99 67.08 30.99
CA ALA A 4 -28.05 66.78 30.04
C ALA A 4 -27.76 67.56 28.71
N ASP A 5 -28.56 67.25 27.68
CA ASP A 5 -29.10 68.15 26.64
C ASP A 5 -28.18 68.97 25.71
N SER A 6 -28.57 69.40 24.52
CA SER A 6 -29.46 69.00 23.42
C SER A 6 -29.38 70.16 22.39
N GLU A 7 -30.04 70.02 21.24
CA GLU A 7 -30.35 71.10 20.25
C GLU A 7 -29.29 71.41 19.17
N PHE A 8 -29.61 71.57 17.87
CA PHE A 8 -30.89 71.56 17.17
C PHE A 8 -30.68 71.27 15.68
N LYS A 9 -31.72 70.66 15.10
CA LYS A 9 -31.96 70.29 13.70
C LYS A 9 -31.91 71.46 12.71
N THR A 10 -31.42 71.17 11.50
CA THR A 10 -31.95 71.61 10.20
C THR A 10 -31.26 70.72 9.15
N PHE A 11 -31.88 70.03 8.19
CA PHE A 11 -33.07 70.28 7.39
C PHE A 11 -33.65 68.93 6.93
N THR A 12 -34.93 68.75 7.15
CA THR A 12 -35.77 67.68 6.62
C THR A 12 -36.29 68.10 5.26
N LEU A 13 -35.93 67.43 4.14
CA LEU A 13 -36.76 67.42 2.92
C LEU A 13 -36.24 66.47 1.84
N LEU A 14 -36.14 65.15 2.10
CA LEU A 14 -36.06 64.14 1.03
C LEU A 14 -36.24 62.70 1.55
N PHE A 15 -37.25 62.41 2.37
CA PHE A 15 -37.55 61.04 2.79
C PHE A 15 -39.02 60.88 3.19
N CYS A 16 -39.95 61.09 2.25
CA CYS A 16 -41.35 60.76 2.46
C CYS A 16 -42.14 60.60 1.15
N MET A 17 -41.68 59.72 0.27
CA MET A 17 -42.52 59.04 -0.72
C MET A 17 -41.84 57.70 -1.08
N CYS A 18 -42.63 56.64 -1.20
CA CYS A 18 -42.25 55.23 -1.45
C CYS A 18 -42.12 54.28 -0.23
N LEU A 19 -42.97 54.45 0.78
CA LEU A 19 -43.43 53.33 1.62
C LEU A 19 -44.92 53.12 1.35
N PHE A 20 -45.27 52.47 0.24
CA PHE A 20 -46.52 51.75 -0.03
C PHE A 20 -46.53 51.31 -1.50
N SER A 21 -45.88 50.19 -1.79
CA SER A 21 -46.11 49.26 -2.93
C SER A 21 -44.89 48.37 -3.07
N PHE A 22 -44.91 47.17 -2.47
CA PHE A 22 -44.23 45.95 -2.97
C PHE A 22 -44.60 44.79 -2.03
N VAL A 23 -45.88 44.44 -2.05
CA VAL A 23 -46.33 43.09 -1.76
C VAL A 23 -46.45 42.42 -3.13
N ILE A 24 -45.96 41.18 -3.25
CA ILE A 24 -45.91 40.32 -4.44
C ILE A 24 -44.63 40.50 -5.28
N THR A 25 -43.58 39.75 -4.92
CA THR A 25 -42.90 38.75 -5.77
C THR A 25 -41.86 38.03 -4.92
N GLY A 26 -41.94 36.70 -4.85
CA GLY A 26 -41.01 35.87 -4.07
C GLY A 26 -39.58 35.95 -4.60
N GLY A 27 -38.65 36.35 -3.74
CA GLY A 27 -37.22 36.30 -3.98
C GLY A 27 -36.53 35.76 -2.74
N ARG A 28 -36.02 34.52 -2.83
CA ARG A 28 -35.20 33.89 -1.78
C ARG A 28 -33.92 34.70 -1.62
N TYR A 29 -33.76 35.39 -0.50
CA TYR A 29 -32.45 35.84 -0.05
C TYR A 29 -31.70 34.62 0.49
N ALA A 30 -31.00 33.92 -0.40
CA ALA A 30 -29.97 32.98 -0.01
C ALA A 30 -28.81 33.79 0.57
N VAL A 31 -28.68 33.77 1.89
CA VAL A 31 -27.46 34.13 2.58
C VAL A 31 -26.38 33.20 2.04
N TRP A 32 -25.43 33.74 1.27
CA TRP A 32 -24.20 33.06 0.92
C TRP A 32 -23.38 32.89 2.21
N ALA A 33 -23.73 31.88 3.00
CA ALA A 33 -22.78 31.26 3.89
C ALA A 33 -21.63 30.80 2.99
N LYS A 34 -20.45 31.36 3.22
CA LYS A 34 -19.20 30.79 2.73
C LYS A 34 -19.20 29.35 3.23
N GLU A 35 -19.56 28.40 2.37
CA GLU A 35 -19.48 26.98 2.70
C GLU A 35 -18.05 26.74 3.16
N VAL A 36 -17.90 26.44 4.45
CA VAL A 36 -16.68 25.82 4.93
C VAL A 36 -16.70 24.44 4.27
N SER A 37 -16.17 24.36 3.05
CA SER A 37 -16.08 23.14 2.25
C SER A 37 -14.99 22.22 2.80
N GLY A 38 -14.98 22.03 4.13
CA GLY A 38 -14.14 21.05 4.76
C GLY A 38 -14.77 19.69 4.55
N SER A 39 -14.04 18.77 3.92
CA SER A 39 -14.43 17.37 3.88
C SER A 39 -14.37 16.69 5.26
N GLU A 40 -13.82 17.37 6.26
CA GLU A 40 -13.49 16.86 7.60
C GLU A 40 -14.57 17.23 8.63
N ARG A 41 -14.66 16.45 9.72
CA ARG A 41 -15.57 16.75 10.84
C ARG A 41 -15.24 18.08 11.52
N ASN A 42 -16.27 18.76 12.01
CA ASN A 42 -16.13 19.92 12.88
C ASN A 42 -16.93 19.72 14.16
N CYS A 43 -16.24 19.22 15.19
CA CYS A 43 -16.81 18.93 16.50
C CYS A 43 -17.03 20.17 17.39
N SER A 44 -16.50 21.33 16.98
CA SER A 44 -16.71 22.62 17.68
C SER A 44 -17.96 23.35 17.17
N ALA A 45 -18.53 22.95 16.04
CA ALA A 45 -19.76 23.51 15.51
C ALA A 45 -20.99 23.09 16.34
N ILE A 46 -22.07 23.88 16.30
CA ILE A 46 -23.33 23.59 16.99
C ILE A 46 -24.48 23.65 15.96
N PRO A 47 -25.05 22.51 15.53
CA PRO A 47 -24.62 21.14 15.85
C PRO A 47 -23.26 20.78 15.20
N PRO A 48 -22.53 19.78 15.75
CA PRO A 48 -21.31 19.28 15.12
C PRO A 48 -21.54 18.87 13.67
N TYR A 49 -20.61 19.22 12.79
CA TYR A 49 -20.60 18.70 11.43
C TYR A 49 -19.86 17.36 11.39
N LEU A 50 -20.54 16.33 10.90
CA LEU A 50 -19.95 15.02 10.63
C LEU A 50 -20.06 14.72 9.14
N PRO A 51 -18.97 14.32 8.46
CA PRO A 51 -19.02 13.88 7.07
C PRO A 51 -19.92 12.65 6.92
N PRO A 52 -20.51 12.39 5.74
CA PRO A 52 -21.34 11.21 5.49
C PRO A 52 -20.61 9.88 5.77
N THR A 53 -19.27 9.90 5.68
CA THR A 53 -18.39 8.77 5.96
C THR A 53 -18.11 8.54 7.44
N ALA A 54 -18.55 9.46 8.33
CA ALA A 54 -18.31 9.35 9.76
C ALA A 54 -19.10 8.19 10.38
N VAL A 55 -18.44 7.43 11.25
CA VAL A 55 -19.00 6.25 11.88
C VAL A 55 -19.32 6.57 13.34
N ASN A 56 -20.60 6.41 13.72
CA ASN A 56 -21.01 6.57 15.11
C ASN A 56 -20.52 5.40 15.96
N THR A 57 -19.64 5.69 16.92
CA THR A 57 -18.98 4.74 17.81
C THR A 57 -19.49 4.81 19.25
N THR A 58 -20.47 5.67 19.54
CA THR A 58 -20.94 5.97 20.91
C THR A 58 -21.30 4.70 21.72
N LEU A 59 -22.15 3.83 21.16
CA LEU A 59 -22.56 2.60 21.87
C LEU A 59 -21.40 1.61 22.02
N ARG A 60 -20.51 1.54 21.05
CA ARG A 60 -19.34 0.63 21.08
C ARG A 60 -18.35 1.06 22.15
N LEU A 61 -18.08 2.36 22.27
CA LEU A 61 -17.24 2.91 23.35
C LEU A 61 -17.86 2.64 24.72
N ARG A 62 -19.17 2.82 24.87
CA ARG A 62 -19.88 2.51 26.11
C ARG A 62 -19.68 1.04 26.51
N ASP A 63 -19.93 0.11 25.58
CA ASP A 63 -19.88 -1.32 25.87
C ASP A 63 -18.44 -1.80 26.14
N LEU A 64 -17.45 -1.23 25.44
CA LEU A 64 -16.05 -1.50 25.70
C LEU A 64 -15.63 -1.00 27.09
N ARG A 65 -15.98 0.25 27.44
CA ARG A 65 -15.71 0.83 28.76
C ARG A 65 -16.34 0.01 29.89
N ALA A 66 -17.57 -0.48 29.69
CA ALA A 66 -18.21 -1.37 30.63
C ALA A 66 -17.43 -2.69 30.83
N SER A 67 -16.82 -3.22 29.77
CA SER A 67 -15.98 -4.43 29.82
C SER A 67 -14.63 -4.21 30.50
N MET A 68 -14.15 -2.97 30.57
CA MET A 68 -12.89 -2.60 31.24
C MET A 68 -13.01 -2.57 32.78
N ILE A 69 -14.18 -2.18 33.31
CA ILE A 69 -14.45 -2.04 34.75
C ILE A 69 -14.11 -3.33 35.55
N PRO A 70 -14.65 -4.52 35.22
CA PRO A 70 -14.39 -5.73 36.01
C PRO A 70 -12.92 -6.19 35.95
N LEU A 71 -12.15 -5.69 34.99
CA LEU A 71 -10.73 -5.99 34.84
C LEU A 71 -9.82 -4.99 35.58
N ASN A 72 -10.40 -3.96 36.21
CA ASN A 72 -9.68 -2.91 36.93
C ASN A 72 -8.57 -2.27 36.08
N ILE A 73 -8.90 -1.91 34.83
CA ILE A 73 -8.02 -1.19 33.92
C ILE A 73 -8.57 0.21 33.62
N SER A 74 -7.67 1.19 33.60
CA SER A 74 -7.99 2.61 33.36
C SER A 74 -7.87 2.99 31.88
N ALA A 75 -7.08 2.23 31.12
CA ALA A 75 -6.97 2.33 29.67
C ALA A 75 -6.89 0.94 29.01
N TYR A 76 -7.28 0.87 27.74
CA TYR A 76 -7.12 -0.31 26.89
C TYR A 76 -6.53 0.10 25.53
N ILE A 77 -5.43 -0.54 25.13
CA ILE A 77 -4.74 -0.27 23.87
C ILE A 77 -5.21 -1.26 22.79
N ILE A 78 -5.59 -0.73 21.63
CA ILE A 78 -6.14 -1.47 20.50
C ILE A 78 -5.36 -1.10 19.23
N PRO A 79 -4.32 -1.87 18.87
CA PRO A 79 -3.63 -1.69 17.59
C PRO A 79 -4.49 -2.19 16.40
N ALA A 80 -4.31 -1.61 15.21
CA ALA A 80 -4.98 -2.03 13.97
C ALA A 80 -4.35 -3.30 13.35
N THR A 81 -4.28 -4.38 14.12
CA THR A 81 -3.62 -5.62 13.71
C THR A 81 -4.31 -6.86 14.29
N ASP A 82 -3.98 -8.06 13.80
CA ASP A 82 -4.42 -9.33 14.37
C ASP A 82 -3.27 -10.11 15.04
N ALA A 83 -3.56 -11.34 15.50
CA ALA A 83 -2.61 -12.21 16.17
C ALA A 83 -1.40 -12.62 15.29
N HIS A 84 -1.48 -12.39 13.98
CA HIS A 84 -0.44 -12.66 12.99
C HIS A 84 0.21 -11.38 12.47
N LEU A 85 -0.09 -10.24 13.09
CA LEU A 85 0.26 -8.90 12.68
C LEU A 85 -0.15 -8.48 11.26
N VAL A 86 -1.21 -9.10 10.73
CA VAL A 86 -1.79 -8.65 9.47
C VAL A 86 -2.91 -7.68 9.77
N THR A 87 -3.04 -6.63 8.96
CA THR A 87 -4.22 -5.76 9.02
C THR A 87 -5.44 -6.57 8.59
N SER A 88 -6.16 -7.13 9.55
CA SER A 88 -7.28 -8.04 9.30
C SER A 88 -8.62 -7.30 9.20
N LYS A 89 -9.64 -8.01 8.71
CA LYS A 89 -11.05 -7.58 8.82
C LYS A 89 -11.45 -7.35 10.29
N ASP A 90 -10.73 -7.94 11.26
CA ASP A 90 -11.12 -7.85 12.66
C ASP A 90 -10.99 -6.43 13.24
N CYS A 91 -9.99 -5.68 12.77
CA CYS A 91 -9.84 -4.27 13.13
C CYS A 91 -10.83 -3.33 12.39
N GLN A 92 -11.51 -3.83 11.34
CA GLN A 92 -12.50 -3.06 10.58
C GLN A 92 -13.83 -2.91 11.33
N LYS A 93 -14.06 -3.61 12.44
CA LYS A 93 -15.28 -3.44 13.25
C LYS A 93 -15.55 -1.97 13.55
N TRP A 94 -14.51 -1.23 13.94
CA TRP A 94 -14.66 0.17 14.31
C TRP A 94 -14.74 1.08 13.09
N LYS A 95 -14.27 0.65 11.91
CA LYS A 95 -13.99 1.45 10.70
C LYS A 95 -13.04 2.64 10.93
N VAL A 96 -13.16 3.30 12.08
CA VAL A 96 -12.44 4.47 12.57
C VAL A 96 -10.97 4.21 12.92
N ILE A 97 -10.58 3.00 13.35
CA ILE A 97 -9.22 2.73 13.85
C ILE A 97 -8.17 2.70 12.69
N LEU A 98 -8.61 2.79 11.43
CA LEU A 98 -7.83 3.20 10.23
C LEU A 98 -6.30 3.03 10.32
N ARG A 99 -5.83 1.78 10.22
CA ARG A 99 -4.38 1.45 10.20
C ARG A 99 -3.55 2.25 11.23
N GLY A 100 -4.09 2.41 12.44
CA GLY A 100 -3.48 3.13 13.55
C GLY A 100 -3.63 2.39 14.88
N THR A 101 -3.28 3.05 15.97
CA THR A 101 -3.44 2.50 17.32
C THR A 101 -4.41 3.36 18.11
N ALA A 102 -5.47 2.74 18.62
CA ALA A 102 -6.44 3.39 19.48
C ALA A 102 -6.12 3.15 20.96
N VAL A 103 -6.34 4.16 21.79
CA VAL A 103 -6.33 4.04 23.25
C VAL A 103 -7.66 4.52 23.79
N ILE A 104 -8.33 3.65 24.55
CA ILE A 104 -9.64 3.93 25.15
C ILE A 104 -9.47 4.02 26.65
N THR A 105 -9.92 5.12 27.25
CA THR A 105 -10.06 5.27 28.70
C THR A 105 -11.55 5.30 29.06
N GLN A 106 -11.86 5.46 30.34
CA GLN A 106 -13.25 5.62 30.79
C GLN A 106 -13.95 6.86 30.20
N ASN A 107 -13.20 7.88 29.77
CA ASN A 107 -13.74 9.16 29.31
C ASN A 107 -13.24 9.60 27.91
N LYS A 108 -12.09 9.13 27.44
CA LYS A 108 -11.49 9.50 26.14
C LYS A 108 -11.39 8.31 25.19
N ALA A 109 -11.31 8.61 23.90
CA ALA A 109 -10.94 7.69 22.83
C ALA A 109 -9.99 8.44 21.91
N VAL A 110 -8.77 7.92 21.74
CA VAL A 110 -7.71 8.63 21.01
C VAL A 110 -7.11 7.69 19.98
N LEU A 111 -6.87 8.20 18.77
CA LEU A 111 -6.31 7.45 17.64
C LEU A 111 -4.97 8.05 17.20
N TRP A 112 -3.94 7.22 17.14
CA TRP A 112 -2.65 7.53 16.53
C TRP A 112 -2.58 6.91 15.14
N THR A 113 -2.23 7.70 14.13
CA THR A 113 -2.01 7.20 12.77
C THR A 113 -1.02 8.09 12.01
N ASP A 114 -0.45 7.59 10.93
CA ASP A 114 0.54 8.31 10.14
C ASP A 114 -0.11 9.26 9.11
N SER A 115 0.74 10.08 8.47
CA SER A 115 0.32 11.15 7.58
C SER A 115 -0.53 10.72 6.38
N ARG A 116 -0.48 9.43 5.98
CA ARG A 116 -1.30 8.89 4.90
C ARG A 116 -2.79 8.86 5.26
N TYR A 117 -3.11 8.87 6.55
CA TYR A 117 -4.46 8.61 7.07
C TYR A 117 -5.07 9.78 7.85
N TRP A 118 -4.37 10.90 8.09
CA TRP A 118 -4.92 11.99 8.91
C TRP A 118 -6.25 12.55 8.39
N ILE A 119 -6.32 12.87 7.09
CA ILE A 119 -7.56 13.40 6.48
C ILE A 119 -8.65 12.32 6.48
N GLN A 120 -8.28 11.06 6.19
CA GLN A 120 -9.23 9.95 6.22
C GLN A 120 -9.80 9.72 7.64
N ALA A 121 -8.96 9.85 8.67
CA ALA A 121 -9.37 9.73 10.05
C ALA A 121 -10.38 10.83 10.42
N GLU A 122 -10.11 12.09 10.08
CA GLU A 122 -11.05 13.20 10.30
C GLU A 122 -12.37 13.05 9.50
N ARG A 123 -12.33 12.33 8.37
CA ARG A 123 -13.51 12.00 7.57
C ARG A 123 -14.35 10.85 8.15
N GLN A 124 -13.76 9.96 8.94
CA GLN A 124 -14.43 8.73 9.40
C GLN A 124 -14.72 8.69 10.90
N MET A 125 -13.99 9.46 11.73
CA MET A 125 -14.27 9.57 13.16
C MET A 125 -15.56 10.36 13.44
N ASP A 126 -16.33 9.94 14.44
CA ASP A 126 -17.32 10.82 15.10
C ASP A 126 -16.65 11.68 16.17
N CYS A 127 -17.39 12.58 16.82
CA CYS A 127 -16.82 13.50 17.82
C CYS A 127 -16.45 12.87 19.16
N ASN A 128 -16.51 11.55 19.31
CA ASN A 128 -16.00 10.88 20.51
C ASN A 128 -14.47 10.71 20.49
N TRP A 129 -13.83 10.92 19.32
CA TRP A 129 -12.42 10.63 19.11
C TRP A 129 -11.53 11.87 19.00
N GLU A 130 -10.33 11.76 19.56
CA GLU A 130 -9.23 12.70 19.32
C GLU A 130 -8.21 12.06 18.36
N LEU A 131 -7.75 12.82 17.35
CA LEU A 131 -6.69 12.38 16.45
C LEU A 131 -5.34 12.88 16.94
N GLN A 132 -4.39 11.96 17.07
CA GLN A 132 -2.99 12.25 17.27
C GLN A 132 -2.26 12.04 15.94
N ARG A 133 -1.66 13.12 15.41
CA ARG A 133 -0.94 13.13 14.13
C ARG A 133 0.48 12.58 14.30
N ASP A 134 0.58 11.39 14.85
CA ASP A 134 1.78 10.62 15.14
C ASP A 134 1.39 9.13 15.17
N ALA A 135 2.32 8.24 14.84
CA ALA A 135 2.12 6.79 14.91
C ALA A 135 3.15 6.10 15.80
N SER A 136 4.05 6.85 16.44
CA SER A 136 5.12 6.29 17.25
C SER A 136 4.60 5.74 18.58
N ILE A 137 5.08 4.55 18.94
CA ILE A 137 4.77 3.93 20.23
C ILE A 137 5.15 4.83 21.41
N ARG A 138 6.24 5.61 21.26
CA ARG A 138 6.68 6.59 22.25
C ARG A 138 5.63 7.67 22.52
N SER A 139 4.93 8.14 21.50
CA SER A 139 3.86 9.13 21.63
C SER A 139 2.70 8.59 22.47
N ILE A 140 2.32 7.34 22.20
CA ILE A 140 1.29 6.61 22.95
C ILE A 140 1.72 6.44 24.41
N THR A 141 2.96 5.98 24.65
CA THR A 141 3.52 5.81 26.00
C THR A 141 3.52 7.12 26.78
N ASN A 142 3.97 8.22 26.17
CA ASN A 142 3.98 9.54 26.82
C ASN A 142 2.56 10.00 27.18
N TRP A 143 1.60 9.82 26.26
CA TRP A 143 0.21 10.18 26.51
C TRP A 143 -0.38 9.36 27.67
N LEU A 144 -0.11 8.05 27.72
CA LEU A 144 -0.55 7.18 28.82
C LEU A 144 0.02 7.62 30.17
N ILE A 145 1.28 8.04 30.23
CA ILE A 145 1.91 8.53 31.46
C ILE A 145 1.23 9.80 31.98
N LEU A 146 0.82 10.69 31.07
CA LEU A 146 0.15 11.95 31.42
C LEU A 146 -1.32 11.74 31.80
N GLU A 147 -2.02 10.85 31.10
CA GLU A 147 -3.47 10.66 31.28
C GLU A 147 -3.82 9.70 32.42
N ILE A 148 -3.03 8.65 32.63
CA ILE A 148 -3.35 7.59 33.57
C ILE A 148 -2.66 7.85 34.92
N PRO A 149 -3.39 7.83 36.06
CA PRO A 149 -2.80 8.01 37.38
C PRO A 149 -1.72 6.98 37.73
N GLU A 150 -0.83 7.33 38.67
CA GLU A 150 0.13 6.38 39.22
C GLU A 150 -0.60 5.27 40.00
N GLY A 151 -0.13 4.02 39.88
CA GLY A 151 -0.74 2.83 40.48
C GLY A 151 -1.81 2.15 39.62
N ASP A 152 -2.33 2.84 38.60
CA ASP A 152 -3.38 2.30 37.73
C ASP A 152 -2.82 1.34 36.66
N GLN A 153 -3.75 0.59 36.05
CA GLN A 153 -3.43 -0.49 35.10
C GLN A 153 -3.88 -0.14 33.69
N VAL A 154 -3.01 -0.40 32.71
CA VAL A 154 -3.29 -0.26 31.27
C VAL A 154 -3.38 -1.64 30.66
N GLY A 155 -4.54 -2.00 30.13
CA GLY A 155 -4.79 -3.28 29.50
C GLY A 155 -4.34 -3.33 28.05
N PHE A 156 -3.87 -4.50 27.61
CA PHE A 156 -3.58 -4.78 26.20
C PHE A 156 -3.81 -6.26 25.89
N ASP A 157 -4.06 -6.58 24.63
CA ASP A 157 -4.09 -7.96 24.14
C ASP A 157 -2.67 -8.42 23.78
N PRO A 158 -2.09 -9.41 24.47
CA PRO A 158 -0.71 -9.84 24.23
C PRO A 158 -0.47 -10.47 22.84
N PHE A 159 -1.52 -10.86 22.12
CA PHE A 159 -1.39 -11.41 20.76
C PHE A 159 -1.27 -10.33 19.70
N LEU A 160 -1.63 -9.08 20.01
CA LEU A 160 -1.63 -7.98 19.05
C LEU A 160 -0.39 -7.08 19.12
N PHE A 161 0.60 -7.45 19.95
CA PHE A 161 1.80 -6.65 20.20
C PHE A 161 3.06 -7.46 19.96
N SER A 162 3.99 -6.86 19.22
CA SER A 162 5.34 -7.38 19.10
C SER A 162 6.14 -7.24 20.40
N VAL A 163 7.24 -8.00 20.51
CA VAL A 163 8.14 -7.95 21.68
C VAL A 163 8.76 -6.57 21.86
N GLY A 164 9.12 -5.93 20.75
CA GLY A 164 9.68 -4.57 20.74
C GLY A 164 8.67 -3.56 21.26
N GLU A 165 7.44 -3.57 20.72
CA GLU A 165 6.38 -2.66 21.15
C GLU A 165 6.04 -2.82 22.64
N GLN A 166 6.00 -4.05 23.15
CA GLN A 166 5.78 -4.27 24.60
C GLN A 166 6.89 -3.62 25.44
N THR A 167 8.13 -3.71 24.98
CA THR A 167 9.28 -3.10 25.66
C THR A 167 9.21 -1.57 25.60
N ASP A 168 8.84 -1.01 24.45
CA ASP A 168 8.71 0.43 24.24
C ASP A 168 7.47 1.04 24.92
N THR A 169 6.50 0.21 25.28
CA THR A 169 5.31 0.58 26.07
C THR A 169 5.52 0.34 27.57
N ASN A 170 6.77 0.26 28.04
CA ASN A 170 7.04 0.03 29.46
C ASN A 170 6.64 1.25 30.31
N LEU A 171 5.53 1.12 31.05
CA LEU A 171 5.00 2.16 31.93
C LEU A 171 5.48 2.03 33.39
N ALA A 172 6.21 0.96 33.73
CA ALA A 172 6.64 0.68 35.10
C ALA A 172 7.57 1.76 35.69
N PRO A 173 8.52 2.35 34.94
CA PRO A 173 9.35 3.46 35.45
C PRO A 173 8.54 4.70 35.84
N ALA A 174 7.34 4.86 35.26
CA ALA A 174 6.41 5.92 35.62
C ALA A 174 5.39 5.46 36.67
N GLY A 175 5.51 4.26 37.25
CA GLY A 175 4.59 3.78 38.30
C GLY A 175 3.20 3.33 37.81
N ARG A 176 3.03 2.96 36.53
CA ARG A 176 1.80 2.32 36.03
C ARG A 176 2.06 0.87 35.62
N ILE A 177 1.03 0.04 35.60
CA ILE A 177 1.15 -1.39 35.33
C ILE A 177 0.57 -1.71 33.96
N LEU A 178 1.37 -2.30 33.08
CA LEU A 178 0.89 -2.87 31.83
C LEU A 178 0.33 -4.27 32.09
N LYS A 179 -0.97 -4.48 31.86
CA LYS A 179 -1.70 -5.71 32.17
C LYS A 179 -2.11 -6.46 30.91
N SER A 180 -1.61 -7.69 30.78
CA SER A 180 -1.98 -8.62 29.72
C SER A 180 -3.42 -9.12 29.90
N ILE A 181 -4.22 -8.99 28.84
CA ILE A 181 -5.61 -9.44 28.76
C ILE A 181 -5.75 -10.31 27.50
N PRO A 182 -5.57 -11.63 27.62
CA PRO A 182 -5.59 -12.54 26.46
C PRO A 182 -6.94 -12.65 25.75
N ASP A 183 -8.04 -12.35 26.45
CA ASP A 183 -9.36 -12.29 25.80
C ASP A 183 -9.59 -10.89 25.25
N ASN A 184 -9.57 -10.75 23.92
CA ASN A 184 -9.75 -9.46 23.27
C ASN A 184 -11.09 -8.80 23.65
N LEU A 185 -11.05 -7.58 24.19
CA LEU A 185 -12.26 -6.89 24.65
C LEU A 185 -13.12 -6.36 23.49
N VAL A 186 -12.50 -6.05 22.35
CA VAL A 186 -13.23 -5.64 21.13
C VAL A 186 -14.07 -6.80 20.60
N ASP A 187 -13.54 -8.01 20.66
CA ASP A 187 -14.25 -9.23 20.26
C ASP A 187 -15.46 -9.51 21.15
N LYS A 188 -15.32 -9.35 22.47
CA LYS A 188 -16.43 -9.57 23.43
C LYS A 188 -17.65 -8.71 23.14
N ILE A 189 -17.43 -7.48 22.68
CA ILE A 189 -18.53 -6.56 22.33
C ILE A 189 -18.89 -6.62 20.83
N TRP A 190 -18.39 -7.58 20.06
CA TRP A 190 -18.62 -7.67 18.60
C TRP A 190 -19.85 -8.49 18.23
N THR A 191 -21.00 -7.82 18.31
CA THR A 191 -22.24 -8.33 17.73
C THR A 191 -22.15 -8.37 16.20
N GLY A 192 -22.25 -9.55 15.60
CA GLY A 192 -22.21 -9.73 14.14
C GLY A 192 -20.81 -9.77 13.53
N ARG A 193 -19.79 -10.26 14.26
CA ARG A 193 -18.48 -10.56 13.66
C ARG A 193 -18.66 -11.55 12.50
N PRO A 194 -18.17 -11.25 11.29
CA PRO A 194 -18.22 -12.20 10.19
C PRO A 194 -17.49 -13.49 10.56
N PRO A 195 -18.02 -14.67 10.20
CA PRO A 195 -17.25 -15.90 10.34
C PRO A 195 -16.04 -15.87 9.40
N LEU A 196 -15.04 -16.69 9.70
CA LEU A 196 -13.96 -16.95 8.76
C LEU A 196 -14.54 -17.48 7.44
N PRO A 197 -13.98 -17.09 6.28
CA PRO A 197 -14.35 -17.68 5.00
C PRO A 197 -14.22 -19.22 5.07
N PRO A 198 -15.20 -19.97 4.56
CA PRO A 198 -15.19 -21.43 4.64
C PRO A 198 -14.27 -22.10 3.61
N ASP A 199 -13.55 -21.31 2.80
CA ASP A 199 -12.70 -21.81 1.72
C ASP A 199 -11.61 -22.75 2.27
N ASN A 200 -11.30 -23.84 1.58
CA ASN A 200 -10.17 -24.68 1.99
C ASN A 200 -8.85 -24.07 1.48
N PRO A 201 -7.74 -24.20 2.23
CA PRO A 201 -6.43 -23.94 1.67
C PRO A 201 -6.19 -24.78 0.41
N ILE A 202 -5.37 -24.29 -0.50
CA ILE A 202 -4.99 -24.96 -1.74
C ILE A 202 -3.48 -25.14 -1.81
N ARG A 203 -3.04 -26.22 -2.46
CA ARG A 203 -1.65 -26.39 -2.87
C ARG A 203 -1.41 -25.64 -4.18
N LEU A 204 -0.24 -25.01 -4.29
CA LEU A 204 0.22 -24.46 -5.57
C LEU A 204 0.44 -25.57 -6.62
N PRO A 205 0.06 -25.33 -7.90
CA PRO A 205 0.36 -26.26 -8.98
C PRO A 205 1.86 -26.49 -9.21
N ASP A 206 2.25 -27.67 -9.69
CA ASP A 206 3.67 -28.02 -9.87
C ASP A 206 4.41 -27.10 -10.85
N ASN A 207 3.72 -26.56 -11.87
CA ASN A 207 4.32 -25.66 -12.85
C ASN A 207 4.68 -24.26 -12.30
N VAL A 208 4.23 -23.92 -11.09
CA VAL A 208 4.60 -22.67 -10.39
C VAL A 208 5.52 -22.92 -9.19
N ILE A 209 5.80 -24.18 -8.84
CA ILE A 209 6.69 -24.54 -7.73
C ILE A 209 8.11 -24.78 -8.28
N GLY A 210 9.05 -23.89 -7.96
CA GLY A 210 10.48 -24.12 -8.21
C GLY A 210 11.13 -25.01 -7.14
N VAL A 211 10.75 -24.83 -5.87
CA VAL A 211 11.28 -25.57 -4.72
C VAL A 211 10.15 -26.21 -3.91
N THR A 212 10.24 -27.52 -3.70
CA THR A 212 9.24 -28.29 -2.94
C THR A 212 9.27 -27.96 -1.44
N TRP A 213 8.17 -28.18 -0.74
CA TRP A 213 8.11 -27.89 0.70
C TRP A 213 9.12 -28.70 1.55
N PRO A 214 9.44 -29.98 1.26
CA PRO A 214 10.47 -30.69 2.01
C PRO A 214 11.86 -30.07 1.81
N MET A 215 12.19 -29.64 0.59
CA MET A 215 13.45 -28.94 0.31
C MET A 215 13.52 -27.58 1.04
N LYS A 216 12.40 -26.86 1.13
CA LYS A 216 12.31 -25.64 1.95
C LYS A 216 12.56 -25.95 3.43
N VAL A 217 11.94 -27.01 3.96
CA VAL A 217 12.18 -27.47 5.34
C VAL A 217 13.66 -27.78 5.58
N ASP A 218 14.32 -28.46 4.66
CA ASP A 218 15.76 -28.75 4.75
C ASP A 218 16.61 -27.49 4.80
N GLN A 219 16.31 -26.54 3.91
CA GLN A 219 16.99 -25.24 3.87
C GLN A 219 16.82 -24.48 5.20
N ILE A 220 15.62 -24.48 5.77
CA ILE A 220 15.35 -23.80 7.05
C ILE A 220 16.02 -24.54 8.22
N ARG A 221 16.02 -25.87 8.24
CA ARG A 221 16.74 -26.68 9.25
C ARG A 221 18.26 -26.47 9.21
N ALA A 222 18.83 -26.33 8.01
CA ALA A 222 20.23 -25.95 7.85
C ALA A 222 20.48 -24.57 8.47
N GLN A 223 19.63 -23.57 8.19
CA GLN A 223 19.77 -22.23 8.79
C GLN A 223 19.57 -22.23 10.32
N ILE A 224 18.68 -23.06 10.86
CA ILE A 224 18.54 -23.28 12.31
C ILE A 224 19.85 -23.81 12.91
N SER A 225 20.47 -24.80 12.24
CA SER A 225 21.71 -25.43 12.68
C SER A 225 22.91 -24.49 12.60
N ASP A 226 23.00 -23.68 11.54
CA ASP A 226 24.09 -22.75 11.28
C ASP A 226 23.98 -21.46 12.11
N ASN A 227 22.80 -21.17 12.67
CA ASN A 227 22.59 -19.98 13.47
C ASN A 227 23.52 -19.96 14.71
N PRO A 228 24.21 -18.83 14.98
CA PRO A 228 25.18 -18.73 16.07
C PRO A 228 24.57 -18.93 17.46
N TYR A 229 23.27 -18.64 17.64
CA TYR A 229 22.56 -18.81 18.91
C TYR A 229 22.05 -20.23 19.15
N LYS A 230 22.20 -21.12 18.15
CA LYS A 230 21.81 -22.54 18.19
C LYS A 230 20.36 -22.74 18.69
N PRO A 231 19.35 -22.14 18.02
CA PRO A 231 17.95 -22.43 18.31
C PRO A 231 17.64 -23.91 18.04
N THR A 232 16.69 -24.46 18.78
CA THR A 232 16.21 -25.84 18.61
C THR A 232 14.96 -25.93 17.73
N ALA A 233 14.28 -24.80 17.51
CA ALA A 233 13.12 -24.70 16.64
C ALA A 233 12.90 -23.25 16.16
N VAL A 234 12.10 -23.09 15.12
CA VAL A 234 11.52 -21.81 14.69
C VAL A 234 10.00 -21.88 14.83
N LEU A 235 9.40 -20.83 15.38
CA LEU A 235 7.94 -20.64 15.37
C LEU A 235 7.59 -19.59 14.33
N LEU A 236 6.83 -20.01 13.31
CA LEU A 236 6.28 -19.15 12.28
C LEU A 236 4.90 -18.69 12.73
N SER A 237 4.77 -17.39 12.98
CA SER A 237 3.51 -16.74 13.33
C SER A 237 2.98 -15.86 12.21
N ALA A 238 3.81 -15.42 11.25
CA ALA A 238 3.28 -14.72 10.09
C ALA A 238 2.67 -15.75 9.12
N LEU A 239 1.43 -15.50 8.69
CA LEU A 239 0.67 -16.44 7.86
C LEU A 239 1.36 -16.73 6.51
N ASP A 240 2.05 -15.70 6.03
CA ASP A 240 2.75 -15.69 4.77
C ASP A 240 3.93 -16.69 4.82
N GLU A 241 4.69 -16.74 5.91
CA GLU A 241 5.77 -17.71 6.11
C GLU A 241 5.28 -19.17 6.10
N THR A 242 4.19 -19.48 6.79
CA THR A 242 3.60 -20.83 6.78
C THR A 242 3.09 -21.20 5.38
N ALA A 243 2.42 -20.26 4.70
CA ALA A 243 1.97 -20.46 3.33
C ALA A 243 3.14 -20.71 2.35
N TRP A 244 4.25 -19.99 2.50
CA TRP A 244 5.45 -20.18 1.68
C TRP A 244 6.16 -21.51 1.97
N LEU A 245 6.32 -21.87 3.25
CA LEU A 245 7.04 -23.08 3.66
C LEU A 245 6.39 -24.33 3.03
N PHE A 246 5.06 -24.40 3.06
CA PHE A 246 4.30 -25.55 2.56
C PHE A 246 3.82 -25.44 1.12
N ASN A 247 4.14 -24.37 0.38
CA ASN A 247 3.56 -24.10 -0.95
C ASN A 247 2.02 -24.13 -0.94
N LEU A 248 1.41 -23.65 0.14
CA LEU A 248 -0.04 -23.55 0.30
C LEU A 248 -0.50 -22.10 0.16
N ARG A 249 -1.78 -21.90 -0.18
CA ARG A 249 -2.44 -20.60 -0.23
C ARG A 249 -3.84 -20.69 0.35
N GLY A 250 -4.36 -19.57 0.83
CA GLY A 250 -5.71 -19.45 1.39
C GLY A 250 -6.41 -18.19 0.88
N ASN A 251 -7.54 -17.86 1.52
CA ASN A 251 -8.33 -16.67 1.19
C ASN A 251 -8.97 -16.06 2.46
N ASP A 252 -8.33 -16.24 3.62
CA ASP A 252 -8.89 -15.82 4.91
C ASP A 252 -8.85 -14.29 5.07
N ILE A 253 -7.88 -13.66 4.40
CA ILE A 253 -7.63 -12.23 4.44
C ILE A 253 -7.87 -11.66 3.04
N PRO A 254 -8.73 -10.64 2.87
CA PRO A 254 -8.94 -10.00 1.58
C PRO A 254 -7.62 -9.64 0.91
N PHE A 255 -7.55 -9.96 -0.38
CA PHE A 255 -6.41 -9.64 -1.26
C PHE A 255 -5.08 -10.33 -0.91
N ASN A 256 -5.01 -11.03 0.23
CA ASN A 256 -3.82 -11.70 0.73
C ASN A 256 -4.07 -13.22 0.75
N PRO A 257 -3.40 -14.01 -0.09
CA PRO A 257 -3.73 -15.42 -0.30
C PRO A 257 -3.21 -16.33 0.83
N PHE A 258 -3.59 -16.00 2.07
CA PHE A 258 -3.14 -16.63 3.31
C PHE A 258 -4.30 -17.34 4.02
N PHE A 259 -3.94 -18.23 4.96
CA PHE A 259 -4.89 -18.94 5.82
C PHE A 259 -4.39 -18.89 7.26
N TYR A 260 -5.30 -18.72 8.23
CA TYR A 260 -4.97 -18.64 9.64
C TYR A 260 -4.24 -19.90 10.12
N SER A 261 -2.98 -19.73 10.52
CA SER A 261 -2.11 -20.85 10.90
C SER A 261 -0.90 -20.42 11.71
N TYR A 262 -0.34 -21.37 12.47
CA TYR A 262 1.00 -21.28 13.04
C TYR A 262 1.81 -22.50 12.66
N THR A 263 3.13 -22.39 12.60
CA THR A 263 4.02 -23.55 12.38
C THR A 263 5.17 -23.57 13.35
N LEU A 264 5.29 -24.65 14.14
CA LEU A 264 6.50 -24.94 14.90
C LEU A 264 7.34 -25.95 14.11
N LEU A 265 8.51 -25.52 13.65
CA LEU A 265 9.46 -26.36 12.93
C LEU A 265 10.71 -26.58 13.78
N SER A 266 10.95 -27.83 14.18
CA SER A 266 12.19 -28.25 14.82
C SER A 266 13.00 -29.17 13.90
N MET A 267 14.13 -29.67 14.39
CA MET A 267 14.93 -30.67 13.65
C MET A 267 14.17 -31.98 13.43
N ASP A 268 13.27 -32.34 14.35
CA ASP A 268 12.63 -33.67 14.39
C ASP A 268 11.11 -33.63 14.25
N GLU A 269 10.48 -32.48 14.43
CA GLU A 269 9.01 -32.33 14.45
C GLU A 269 8.56 -31.14 13.59
N ILE A 270 7.41 -31.29 12.95
CA ILE A 270 6.70 -30.21 12.25
C ILE A 270 5.26 -30.18 12.78
N TRP A 271 4.89 -29.11 13.46
CA TRP A 271 3.52 -28.89 13.93
C TRP A 271 2.88 -27.77 13.11
N LEU A 272 1.75 -28.06 12.48
CA LEU A 272 0.93 -27.08 11.76
C LEU A 272 -0.38 -26.90 12.52
N PHE A 273 -0.51 -25.73 13.17
CA PHE A 273 -1.75 -25.31 13.81
C PHE A 273 -2.64 -24.67 12.76
N VAL A 274 -3.81 -25.25 12.51
CA VAL A 274 -4.76 -24.80 11.49
C VAL A 274 -6.17 -25.26 11.88
N HIS A 275 -7.18 -24.70 11.23
CA HIS A 275 -8.55 -25.23 11.27
C HIS A 275 -8.57 -26.60 10.56
N ILE A 276 -8.46 -27.69 11.32
CA ILE A 276 -8.22 -29.04 10.79
C ILE A 276 -9.35 -29.47 9.85
N GLU A 277 -10.57 -29.04 10.15
CA GLU A 277 -11.77 -29.30 9.35
C GLU A 277 -11.68 -28.75 7.91
N ARG A 278 -10.81 -27.77 7.66
CA ARG A 278 -10.56 -27.17 6.34
C ARG A 278 -9.48 -27.88 5.53
N ILE A 279 -8.77 -28.85 6.11
CA ILE A 279 -7.70 -29.58 5.43
C ILE A 279 -8.25 -30.82 4.73
N THR A 280 -8.23 -30.81 3.41
CA THR A 280 -8.72 -31.92 2.56
C THR A 280 -7.82 -33.15 2.65
N GLU A 281 -8.36 -34.31 2.29
CA GLU A 281 -7.56 -35.56 2.23
C GLU A 281 -6.38 -35.44 1.24
N GLU A 282 -6.55 -34.72 0.14
CA GLU A 282 -5.46 -34.45 -0.80
C GLU A 282 -4.32 -33.67 -0.13
N LEU A 283 -4.64 -32.65 0.68
CA LEU A 283 -3.63 -31.90 1.43
C LEU A 283 -2.99 -32.72 2.53
N LYS A 284 -3.73 -33.62 3.20
CA LYS A 284 -3.16 -34.54 4.20
C LYS A 284 -2.12 -35.46 3.57
N VAL A 285 -2.40 -35.99 2.37
CA VAL A 285 -1.44 -36.78 1.59
C VAL A 285 -0.24 -35.92 1.20
N TYR A 286 -0.46 -34.71 0.66
CA TYR A 286 0.60 -33.80 0.25
C TYR A 286 1.56 -33.39 1.39
N LEU A 287 1.01 -33.14 2.58
CA LEU A 287 1.73 -32.78 3.80
C LEU A 287 2.28 -34.00 4.55
N ASN A 288 2.04 -35.22 4.04
CA ASN A 288 2.52 -36.47 4.64
C ASN A 288 2.10 -36.63 6.12
N THR A 289 0.81 -36.42 6.44
CA THR A 289 0.32 -36.37 7.83
C THR A 289 0.22 -37.74 8.51
N SER A 290 0.38 -38.84 7.77
CA SER A 290 0.17 -40.22 8.24
C SER A 290 1.46 -40.99 8.52
N CYS A 291 2.60 -40.30 8.61
CA CYS A 291 3.92 -40.93 8.78
C CYS A 291 4.52 -40.70 10.18
N TYR A 292 5.68 -41.32 10.45
CA TYR A 292 6.37 -41.26 11.74
C TYR A 292 7.86 -40.96 11.57
N HIS A 293 8.19 -39.77 11.03
CA HIS A 293 9.57 -39.27 10.92
C HIS A 293 9.59 -37.73 10.88
N SER A 294 10.78 -37.14 10.75
CA SER A 294 10.98 -35.69 10.85
C SER A 294 10.34 -34.84 9.74
N TYR A 295 9.69 -35.43 8.74
CA TYR A 295 8.89 -34.71 7.74
C TYR A 295 7.40 -35.02 7.87
N CYS A 296 6.96 -35.63 8.97
CA CYS A 296 5.53 -35.73 9.27
C CYS A 296 5.00 -34.38 9.70
N VAL A 297 4.05 -33.82 8.96
CA VAL A 297 3.30 -32.65 9.41
C VAL A 297 2.20 -33.11 10.35
N GLN A 298 2.32 -32.74 11.62
CA GLN A 298 1.29 -32.97 12.63
C GLN A 298 0.28 -31.83 12.59
N LEU A 299 -0.95 -32.14 12.19
CA LEU A 299 -2.06 -31.18 12.19
C LEU A 299 -2.61 -31.02 13.60
N LEU A 300 -2.67 -29.78 14.08
CA LEU A 300 -3.19 -29.41 15.40
C LEU A 300 -4.23 -28.30 15.24
N GLU A 301 -5.19 -28.24 16.14
CA GLU A 301 -6.24 -27.22 16.07
C GLU A 301 -5.67 -25.82 16.26
N TYR A 302 -6.10 -24.86 15.44
CA TYR A 302 -5.62 -23.47 15.48
C TYR A 302 -5.70 -22.87 16.90
N SER A 303 -6.82 -23.09 17.59
CA SER A 303 -7.07 -22.61 18.95
C SER A 303 -6.18 -23.26 20.02
N SER A 304 -5.55 -24.40 19.72
CA SER A 304 -4.73 -25.16 20.66
C SER A 304 -3.27 -24.69 20.72
N VAL A 305 -2.86 -23.76 19.84
CA VAL A 305 -1.47 -23.27 19.70
C VAL A 305 -0.85 -22.89 21.05
N ARG A 306 -1.57 -22.16 21.89
CA ARG A 306 -1.09 -21.74 23.21
C ARG A 306 -0.75 -22.92 24.11
N THR A 307 -1.66 -23.89 24.22
CA THR A 307 -1.52 -25.04 25.12
C THR A 307 -0.36 -25.94 24.69
N TYR A 308 -0.22 -26.19 23.39
CA TYR A 308 0.87 -26.99 22.84
C TYR A 308 2.23 -26.30 22.96
N LEU A 309 2.31 -25.00 22.66
CA LEU A 309 3.54 -24.24 22.83
C LEU A 309 3.98 -24.18 24.31
N GLN A 310 3.05 -23.97 25.24
CA GLN A 310 3.35 -24.02 26.67
C GLN A 310 3.91 -25.38 27.09
N SER A 311 3.35 -26.47 26.55
CA SER A 311 3.83 -27.83 26.82
C SER A 311 5.22 -28.08 26.20
N TYR A 312 5.44 -27.62 24.97
CA TYR A 312 6.73 -27.71 24.29
C TYR A 312 7.81 -26.96 25.06
N LEU A 313 7.49 -25.79 25.62
CA LEU A 313 8.43 -24.99 26.42
C LEU A 313 8.83 -25.62 27.76
N GLN A 314 8.10 -26.62 28.26
CA GLN A 314 8.50 -27.36 29.46
C GLN A 314 9.62 -28.37 29.17
N ARG A 315 9.89 -28.69 27.90
CA ARG A 315 10.98 -29.59 27.52
C ARG A 315 12.35 -28.97 27.88
N PRO A 316 13.36 -29.80 28.22
CA PRO A 316 14.71 -29.31 28.51
C PRO A 316 15.38 -28.73 27.26
N ASN A 317 16.25 -27.74 27.45
CA ASN A 317 17.10 -27.14 26.40
C ASN A 317 16.39 -26.51 25.19
N VAL A 318 15.09 -26.18 25.32
CA VAL A 318 14.35 -25.50 24.25
C VAL A 318 14.82 -24.05 24.08
N LYS A 319 15.15 -23.70 22.83
CA LYS A 319 15.39 -22.34 22.38
C LYS A 319 14.63 -22.10 21.08
N ILE A 320 13.55 -21.34 21.14
CA ILE A 320 12.74 -21.05 19.96
C ILE A 320 13.19 -19.74 19.34
N LEU A 321 13.51 -19.79 18.05
CA LEU A 321 13.66 -18.61 17.23
C LEU A 321 12.26 -18.09 16.88
N LEU A 322 11.99 -16.84 17.26
CA LEU A 322 10.70 -16.21 17.08
C LEU A 322 10.90 -14.90 16.34
N LEU A 323 10.12 -14.70 15.27
CA LEU A 323 9.92 -13.36 14.72
C LEU A 323 9.10 -12.56 15.70
N MET A 324 9.45 -11.29 15.92
CA MET A 324 8.92 -10.38 16.94
C MET A 324 7.40 -10.47 17.22
N ASN A 325 6.85 -11.51 17.86
CA ASN A 325 5.46 -11.64 18.31
C ASN A 325 5.29 -12.86 19.23
N ILE A 326 4.39 -12.75 20.22
CA ILE A 326 4.00 -13.81 21.19
C ILE A 326 5.01 -14.05 22.35
N SER A 327 5.97 -13.15 22.63
CA SER A 327 6.95 -13.33 23.74
C SER A 327 6.32 -13.61 25.11
N TYR A 328 5.10 -13.14 25.36
CA TYR A 328 4.41 -13.34 26.64
C TYR A 328 4.22 -14.83 26.98
N VAL A 329 4.13 -15.71 25.97
CA VAL A 329 4.07 -17.17 26.19
C VAL A 329 5.44 -17.75 26.56
N PHE A 330 6.53 -17.10 26.15
CA PHE A 330 7.86 -17.70 26.09
C PHE A 330 8.81 -17.38 27.26
N LYS A 331 8.49 -16.43 28.14
CA LYS A 331 9.37 -16.01 29.28
C LYS A 331 10.85 -15.93 28.86
N ASP A 332 11.78 -16.60 29.53
CA ASP A 332 13.23 -16.56 29.24
C ASP A 332 13.71 -17.59 28.19
N LYS A 333 12.82 -18.36 27.56
CA LYS A 333 13.17 -19.49 26.65
C LYS A 333 13.06 -19.16 25.15
N HIS A 334 13.07 -17.90 24.79
CA HIS A 334 13.03 -17.46 23.40
C HIS A 334 14.31 -16.74 22.99
N LEU A 335 14.62 -16.84 21.70
CA LEU A 335 15.60 -16.00 21.02
C LEU A 335 14.82 -15.07 20.10
N THR A 336 14.86 -13.77 20.39
CA THR A 336 14.36 -12.76 19.47
C THR A 336 15.35 -12.59 18.34
N SER A 337 14.91 -12.88 17.11
CA SER A 337 15.61 -12.42 15.92
C SER A 337 14.80 -11.30 15.27
N THR A 338 15.50 -10.36 14.64
CA THR A 338 14.84 -9.34 13.81
C THR A 338 14.10 -9.99 12.64
N TYR A 339 14.61 -11.11 12.11
CA TYR A 339 14.04 -11.86 10.99
C TYR A 339 14.07 -13.37 11.21
N SER A 340 13.03 -14.09 10.79
CA SER A 340 13.09 -15.55 10.71
C SER A 340 13.89 -15.98 9.47
N PRO A 341 14.43 -17.20 9.46
CA PRO A 341 15.06 -17.77 8.27
C PRO A 341 14.08 -17.86 7.09
N VAL A 342 12.79 -18.10 7.34
CA VAL A 342 11.78 -18.17 6.26
C VAL A 342 11.58 -16.81 5.61
N LEU A 343 11.44 -15.75 6.42
CA LEU A 343 11.20 -14.40 5.95
C LEU A 343 12.32 -13.87 5.06
N THR A 344 13.59 -14.12 5.42
CA THR A 344 14.73 -13.72 4.59
C THR A 344 14.91 -14.61 3.36
N THR A 345 14.56 -15.90 3.45
CA THR A 345 14.69 -16.84 2.33
C THR A 345 13.66 -16.55 1.25
N LYS A 346 12.37 -16.39 1.60
CA LYS A 346 11.30 -16.13 0.63
C LYS A 346 11.41 -14.78 -0.09
N ALA A 347 12.11 -13.82 0.52
CA ALA A 347 12.35 -12.50 -0.07
C ALA A 347 13.11 -12.59 -1.41
N VAL A 348 13.97 -13.61 -1.56
CA VAL A 348 14.76 -13.89 -2.76
C VAL A 348 14.05 -14.94 -3.62
N LYS A 349 13.56 -14.53 -4.79
CA LYS A 349 12.72 -15.39 -5.64
C LYS A 349 13.61 -16.33 -6.44
N ASP A 350 13.24 -17.61 -6.49
CA ASP A 350 13.94 -18.58 -7.33
C ASP A 350 13.72 -18.31 -8.83
N ALA A 351 14.51 -18.93 -9.71
CA ALA A 351 14.42 -18.69 -11.15
C ALA A 351 13.03 -18.97 -11.76
N THR A 352 12.28 -19.93 -11.20
CA THR A 352 10.90 -20.21 -11.60
C THR A 352 9.99 -19.07 -11.17
N GLU A 353 10.07 -18.65 -9.90
CA GLU A 353 9.30 -17.54 -9.35
C GLU A 353 9.58 -16.24 -10.11
N GLN A 354 10.84 -15.89 -10.39
CA GLN A 354 11.21 -14.70 -11.15
C GLN A 354 10.60 -14.70 -12.55
N ARG A 355 10.66 -15.84 -13.26
CA ARG A 355 10.10 -15.97 -14.62
C ARG A 355 8.59 -15.77 -14.62
N ILE A 356 7.87 -16.51 -13.77
CA ILE A 356 6.40 -16.45 -13.76
C ILE A 356 5.87 -15.10 -13.27
N LEU A 357 6.55 -14.48 -12.31
CA LEU A 357 6.18 -13.16 -11.80
C LEU A 357 6.34 -12.09 -12.90
N LYS A 358 7.40 -12.16 -13.72
CA LYS A 358 7.54 -11.31 -14.92
C LYS A 358 6.43 -11.55 -15.95
N GLU A 359 6.07 -12.81 -16.21
CA GLU A 359 4.97 -13.16 -17.12
C GLU A 359 3.61 -12.64 -16.62
N ALA A 360 3.38 -12.64 -15.30
CA ALA A 360 2.18 -12.07 -14.69
C ALA A 360 2.10 -10.55 -14.90
N HIS A 361 3.21 -9.83 -14.76
CA HIS A 361 3.24 -8.38 -15.01
C HIS A 361 2.97 -8.03 -16.49
N VAL A 362 3.40 -8.87 -17.44
CA VAL A 362 3.06 -8.69 -18.86
C VAL A 362 1.54 -8.80 -19.08
N ARG A 363 0.87 -9.77 -18.44
CA ARG A 363 -0.59 -9.91 -18.51
C ARG A 363 -1.33 -8.78 -17.80
N ASP A 364 -0.81 -8.33 -16.66
CA ASP A 364 -1.40 -7.22 -15.90
C ASP A 364 -1.32 -5.90 -16.69
N ALA A 365 -0.20 -5.67 -17.39
CA ALA A 365 -0.03 -4.51 -18.26
C ALA A 365 -1.15 -4.41 -19.31
N VAL A 366 -1.61 -5.53 -19.87
CA VAL A 366 -2.77 -5.56 -20.79
C VAL A 366 -4.03 -5.00 -20.11
N ALA A 367 -4.34 -5.45 -18.90
CA ALA A 367 -5.52 -5.00 -18.18
C ALA A 367 -5.48 -3.50 -17.83
N VAL A 368 -4.31 -2.99 -17.45
CA VAL A 368 -4.13 -1.55 -17.17
C VAL A 368 -4.19 -0.73 -18.45
N MET A 369 -3.60 -1.19 -19.56
CA MET A 369 -3.73 -0.50 -20.86
C MET A 369 -5.18 -0.43 -21.33
N GLN A 370 -5.97 -1.49 -21.12
CA GLN A 370 -7.40 -1.49 -21.41
C GLN A 370 -8.16 -0.44 -20.60
N LEU A 371 -7.86 -0.30 -19.30
CA LEU A 371 -8.43 0.77 -18.47
C LEU A 371 -8.08 2.15 -19.04
N LEU A 372 -6.79 2.43 -19.26
CA LEU A 372 -6.34 3.75 -19.70
C LEU A 372 -6.92 4.13 -21.06
N MET A 373 -6.97 3.18 -22.00
CA MET A 373 -7.59 3.36 -23.31
C MET A 373 -9.10 3.59 -23.21
N TRP A 374 -9.80 2.83 -22.35
CA TRP A 374 -11.24 2.98 -22.15
C TRP A 374 -11.58 4.35 -21.53
N LEU A 375 -10.85 4.77 -20.50
CA LEU A 375 -11.02 6.08 -19.87
C LEU A 375 -10.69 7.24 -20.82
N GLU A 376 -9.66 7.12 -21.67
CA GLU A 376 -9.35 8.14 -22.69
C GLU A 376 -10.56 8.42 -23.62
N LYS A 377 -11.39 7.40 -23.87
CA LYS A 377 -12.62 7.53 -24.67
C LYS A 377 -13.82 8.01 -23.84
N LYS A 378 -13.99 7.50 -22.62
CA LYS A 378 -15.21 7.68 -21.82
C LYS A 378 -15.23 8.91 -20.93
N VAL A 379 -14.10 9.36 -20.42
CA VAL A 379 -14.06 10.56 -19.57
C VAL A 379 -14.59 11.81 -20.29
N PRO A 380 -14.29 12.05 -21.59
CA PRO A 380 -14.90 13.15 -22.35
C PRO A 380 -16.44 13.06 -22.48
N GLU A 381 -17.03 11.86 -22.38
CA GLU A 381 -18.49 11.67 -22.43
C GLU A 381 -19.16 12.03 -21.09
N GLY A 382 -18.39 12.14 -20.00
CA GLY A 382 -18.88 12.52 -18.67
C GLY A 382 -19.70 11.45 -17.94
N THR A 383 -19.57 10.18 -18.35
CA THR A 383 -20.34 9.04 -17.81
C THR A 383 -19.67 8.33 -16.64
N GLU A 384 -18.34 8.43 -16.54
CA GLU A 384 -17.55 7.63 -15.59
C GLU A 384 -17.21 8.38 -14.30
N ASN A 385 -17.01 7.60 -13.24
CA ASN A 385 -16.55 8.07 -11.95
C ASN A 385 -15.42 7.17 -11.43
N GLU A 386 -14.83 7.54 -10.30
CA GLU A 386 -13.76 6.78 -9.66
C GLU A 386 -14.13 5.30 -9.40
N LEU A 387 -15.36 5.05 -8.97
CA LEU A 387 -15.81 3.69 -8.67
C LEU A 387 -15.97 2.83 -9.94
N THR A 388 -16.49 3.40 -11.03
CA THR A 388 -16.62 2.66 -12.30
C THR A 388 -15.25 2.34 -12.89
N ALA A 389 -14.28 3.24 -12.76
CA ALA A 389 -12.91 3.00 -13.19
C ALA A 389 -12.20 1.91 -12.36
N ALA A 390 -12.37 1.92 -11.04
CA ALA A 390 -11.85 0.86 -10.16
C ALA A 390 -12.42 -0.52 -10.53
N HIS A 391 -13.74 -0.62 -10.71
CA HIS A 391 -14.37 -1.87 -11.12
C HIS A 391 -13.94 -2.32 -12.52
N PHE A 392 -13.74 -1.39 -13.46
CA PHE A 392 -13.37 -1.74 -14.83
C PHE A 392 -11.99 -2.40 -14.90
N VAL A 393 -10.99 -1.88 -14.17
CA VAL A 393 -9.65 -2.51 -14.18
C VAL A 393 -9.67 -3.89 -13.53
N ASP A 394 -10.43 -4.08 -12.46
CA ASP A 394 -10.59 -5.39 -11.80
C ASP A 394 -11.26 -6.40 -12.75
N GLN A 395 -12.25 -5.97 -13.54
CA GLN A 395 -12.89 -6.78 -14.58
C GLN A 395 -11.94 -7.12 -15.74
N CYS A 396 -11.06 -6.19 -16.12
CA CYS A 396 -10.01 -6.48 -17.09
C CYS A 396 -9.02 -7.52 -16.56
N ARG A 397 -8.60 -7.40 -15.28
CA ARG A 397 -7.73 -8.37 -14.62
C ARG A 397 -8.37 -9.74 -14.46
N SER A 398 -9.67 -9.81 -14.16
CA SER A 398 -10.37 -11.09 -13.98
C SER A 398 -10.42 -11.94 -15.26
N LYS A 399 -10.24 -11.31 -16.44
CA LYS A 399 -10.16 -12.01 -17.74
C LYS A 399 -8.76 -12.54 -18.04
N GLN A 400 -7.74 -12.06 -17.34
CA GLN A 400 -6.37 -12.50 -17.55
C GLN A 400 -6.15 -13.91 -16.99
N LYS A 401 -5.33 -14.70 -17.69
CA LYS A 401 -5.01 -16.08 -17.29
C LYS A 401 -4.46 -16.11 -15.86
N ASN A 402 -4.88 -17.12 -15.09
CA ASN A 402 -4.47 -17.36 -13.70
C ASN A 402 -4.96 -16.34 -12.67
N SER A 403 -5.78 -15.35 -13.04
CA SER A 403 -6.29 -14.34 -12.10
C SER A 403 -7.02 -14.95 -10.89
N ARG A 404 -6.81 -14.33 -9.73
CA ARG A 404 -7.40 -14.64 -8.42
C ARG A 404 -8.00 -13.41 -7.74
N GLY A 405 -8.26 -12.37 -8.52
CA GLY A 405 -8.80 -11.10 -8.03
C GLY A 405 -7.70 -10.05 -7.78
N PRO A 406 -8.05 -8.91 -7.17
CA PRO A 406 -7.11 -7.83 -6.91
C PRO A 406 -6.16 -8.14 -5.74
N SER A 407 -4.97 -7.53 -5.73
CA SER A 407 -3.95 -7.67 -4.67
C SER A 407 -4.10 -6.66 -3.53
N PHE A 408 -4.95 -5.64 -3.71
CA PHE A 408 -5.44 -4.71 -2.69
C PHE A 408 -6.69 -3.99 -3.23
N GLU A 409 -7.36 -3.19 -2.41
CA GLU A 409 -8.50 -2.38 -2.86
C GLU A 409 -8.03 -1.27 -3.80
N THR A 410 -8.49 -1.31 -5.06
CA THR A 410 -8.08 -0.35 -6.10
C THR A 410 -8.32 1.10 -5.65
N ILE A 411 -7.25 1.89 -5.70
CA ILE A 411 -7.27 3.34 -5.54
C ILE A 411 -7.55 3.93 -6.91
N SER A 412 -8.69 4.58 -7.06
CA SER A 412 -9.08 5.32 -8.26
C SER A 412 -9.51 6.70 -7.83
N ALA A 413 -8.76 7.73 -8.20
CA ALA A 413 -8.84 9.03 -7.56
C ALA A 413 -8.72 10.19 -8.56
N SER A 414 -9.71 11.08 -8.59
CA SER A 414 -9.76 12.26 -9.45
C SER A 414 -9.55 13.55 -8.65
N GLY A 415 -8.66 14.41 -9.14
CA GLY A 415 -8.40 15.72 -8.55
C GLY A 415 -8.08 15.63 -7.05
N PRO A 416 -8.81 16.33 -6.16
CA PRO A 416 -8.49 16.40 -4.74
C PRO A 416 -8.42 15.04 -4.03
N ASN A 417 -9.14 14.02 -4.52
CA ASN A 417 -9.08 12.68 -3.93
C ASN A 417 -7.72 12.01 -4.19
N ALA A 418 -7.03 12.34 -5.29
CA ALA A 418 -5.70 11.80 -5.57
C ALA A 418 -4.64 12.31 -4.59
N ALA A 419 -4.88 13.43 -3.89
CA ALA A 419 -4.00 13.92 -2.84
C ALA A 419 -4.02 13.04 -1.56
N LEU A 420 -4.92 12.06 -1.48
CA LEU A 420 -5.01 11.10 -0.40
C LEU A 420 -4.30 9.81 -0.82
N ALA A 421 -3.12 9.55 -0.26
CA ALA A 421 -2.24 8.47 -0.72
C ALA A 421 -2.93 7.09 -0.80
N HIS A 422 -3.86 6.80 0.13
CA HIS A 422 -4.59 5.52 0.25
C HIS A 422 -6.11 5.67 0.12
N TYR A 423 -6.58 6.54 -0.79
CA TYR A 423 -8.02 6.70 -1.05
C TYR A 423 -8.60 5.56 -1.89
N SER A 424 -9.69 4.95 -1.42
CA SER A 424 -10.50 4.04 -2.23
C SER A 424 -11.91 4.61 -2.39
N PRO A 425 -12.46 4.66 -3.61
CA PRO A 425 -13.77 5.22 -3.85
C PRO A 425 -14.88 4.32 -3.30
N SER A 426 -15.94 4.95 -2.81
CA SER A 426 -17.18 4.32 -2.38
C SER A 426 -18.37 4.95 -3.11
N ASN A 427 -19.56 4.37 -2.99
CA ASN A 427 -20.77 4.98 -3.54
C ASN A 427 -20.99 6.40 -3.01
N GLU A 428 -20.56 6.68 -1.78
CA GLU A 428 -20.73 7.94 -1.09
C GLU A 428 -19.64 8.98 -1.44
N THR A 429 -18.44 8.53 -1.84
CA THR A 429 -17.27 9.41 -2.05
C THR A 429 -16.85 9.56 -3.51
N ALA A 430 -17.31 8.68 -4.41
CA ALA A 430 -16.85 8.63 -5.79
C ALA A 430 -17.14 9.92 -6.55
N ARG A 431 -16.09 10.59 -7.01
CA ARG A 431 -16.17 11.76 -7.89
C ARG A 431 -16.32 11.34 -9.35
N LYS A 432 -17.05 12.14 -10.12
CA LYS A 432 -17.04 12.02 -11.60
C LYS A 432 -15.63 12.34 -12.12
N LEU A 433 -15.18 11.57 -13.11
CA LEU A 433 -13.92 11.84 -13.77
C LEU A 433 -14.07 13.03 -14.71
N SER A 434 -13.02 13.83 -14.83
CA SER A 434 -12.99 15.03 -15.67
C SER A 434 -11.75 15.06 -16.54
N VAL A 435 -11.87 15.69 -17.71
CA VAL A 435 -10.71 15.96 -18.59
C VAL A 435 -9.80 17.05 -18.01
N ASP A 436 -10.30 17.89 -17.10
CA ASP A 436 -9.58 19.02 -16.53
C ASP A 436 -8.88 18.72 -15.20
N GLU A 437 -8.99 17.47 -14.71
CA GLU A 437 -8.35 17.02 -13.47
C GLU A 437 -7.27 15.96 -13.76
N MET A 438 -6.29 15.85 -12.87
CA MET A 438 -5.42 14.67 -12.85
C MET A 438 -6.17 13.48 -12.28
N TYR A 439 -5.93 12.31 -12.84
CA TYR A 439 -6.48 11.05 -12.38
C TYR A 439 -5.35 10.09 -12.00
N LEU A 440 -5.41 9.55 -10.80
CA LEU A 440 -4.49 8.54 -10.27
C LEU A 440 -5.23 7.22 -10.16
N VAL A 441 -4.64 6.16 -10.72
CA VAL A 441 -5.05 4.78 -10.46
C VAL A 441 -3.88 4.00 -9.91
N ASP A 442 -4.06 3.45 -8.72
CA ASP A 442 -3.15 2.50 -8.09
C ASP A 442 -3.91 1.20 -7.84
N SER A 443 -3.43 0.12 -8.43
CA SER A 443 -4.16 -1.13 -8.50
C SER A 443 -3.25 -2.30 -8.83
N GLY A 444 -3.58 -3.48 -8.34
CA GLY A 444 -2.82 -4.69 -8.60
C GLY A 444 -3.69 -5.95 -8.63
N GLY A 445 -3.10 -7.05 -9.09
CA GLY A 445 -3.74 -8.35 -9.28
C GLY A 445 -3.02 -9.46 -8.55
N GLN A 446 -3.79 -10.40 -8.00
CA GLN A 446 -3.32 -11.72 -7.64
C GLN A 446 -3.51 -12.66 -8.82
N TYR A 447 -2.48 -13.42 -9.12
CA TYR A 447 -2.46 -14.49 -10.11
C TYR A 447 -1.86 -15.73 -9.44
N LEU A 448 -2.26 -16.95 -9.83
CA LEU A 448 -1.62 -18.18 -9.28
C LEU A 448 -0.10 -18.18 -9.42
N ASP A 449 0.42 -17.41 -10.35
CA ASP A 449 1.79 -17.32 -10.77
C ASP A 449 2.36 -15.90 -10.65
N GLY A 450 1.72 -15.02 -9.87
CA GLY A 450 2.26 -13.69 -9.59
C GLY A 450 1.40 -12.78 -8.73
N THR A 451 2.02 -11.74 -8.18
CA THR A 451 1.33 -10.60 -7.58
C THR A 451 1.84 -9.33 -8.26
N THR A 452 0.93 -8.42 -8.60
CA THR A 452 1.27 -7.15 -9.25
C THR A 452 0.85 -5.97 -8.39
N ASP A 453 1.55 -4.86 -8.60
CA ASP A 453 1.27 -3.55 -8.03
C ASP A 453 1.71 -2.47 -9.02
N ILE A 454 0.86 -1.50 -9.31
CA ILE A 454 1.17 -0.46 -10.29
C ILE A 454 0.27 0.76 -10.11
N THR A 455 0.95 1.91 -10.04
CA THR A 455 0.31 3.21 -10.06
C THR A 455 0.63 3.98 -11.35
N ARG A 456 -0.41 4.53 -11.99
CA ARG A 456 -0.29 5.52 -13.06
C ARG A 456 -1.12 6.76 -12.75
N THR A 457 -0.55 7.91 -13.05
CA THR A 457 -1.24 9.20 -12.99
C THR A 457 -1.33 9.79 -14.41
N VAL A 458 -2.52 10.20 -14.84
CA VAL A 458 -2.82 10.65 -16.20
C VAL A 458 -3.63 11.95 -16.22
N HIS A 459 -3.70 12.59 -17.39
CA HIS A 459 -4.51 13.79 -17.64
C HIS A 459 -5.08 13.79 -19.06
N TRP A 460 -6.39 13.95 -19.23
CA TRP A 460 -7.02 13.87 -20.56
C TRP A 460 -7.11 15.22 -21.30
N GLY A 461 -7.20 16.34 -20.58
CA GLY A 461 -7.19 17.70 -21.12
C GLY A 461 -5.80 18.35 -21.15
N LYS A 462 -5.71 19.61 -20.70
CA LYS A 462 -4.47 20.41 -20.65
C LYS A 462 -3.96 20.55 -19.20
N PRO A 463 -2.89 19.84 -18.81
CA PRO A 463 -2.31 20.01 -17.47
C PRO A 463 -1.66 21.38 -17.31
N THR A 464 -1.68 21.90 -16.08
CA THR A 464 -0.98 23.13 -15.70
C THR A 464 0.54 22.95 -15.68
N ASP A 465 1.30 24.05 -15.75
CA ASP A 465 2.76 24.00 -15.69
C ASP A 465 3.26 23.36 -14.38
N PHE A 466 2.59 23.67 -13.26
CA PHE A 466 2.94 23.08 -11.98
C PHE A 466 2.65 21.57 -11.91
N GLN A 467 1.51 21.10 -12.46
CA GLN A 467 1.21 19.67 -12.54
C GLN A 467 2.27 18.92 -13.37
N LYS A 468 2.69 19.50 -14.51
CA LYS A 468 3.75 18.92 -15.35
C LYS A 468 5.10 18.90 -14.64
N GLU A 469 5.47 19.97 -13.96
CA GLU A 469 6.72 20.03 -13.19
C GLU A 469 6.72 19.00 -12.06
N ALA A 470 5.67 18.96 -11.24
CA ALA A 470 5.55 18.01 -10.15
C ALA A 470 5.58 16.55 -10.66
N TYR A 471 4.82 16.23 -11.71
CA TYR A 471 4.82 14.89 -12.32
C TYR A 471 6.20 14.51 -12.84
N THR A 472 6.86 15.42 -13.54
CA THR A 472 8.19 15.15 -14.10
C THR A 472 9.22 14.90 -13.01
N ARG A 473 9.16 15.63 -11.89
CA ARG A 473 10.06 15.42 -10.74
C ARG A 473 9.81 14.09 -10.03
N VAL A 474 8.56 13.68 -9.90
CA VAL A 474 8.21 12.33 -9.41
C VAL A 474 8.79 11.26 -10.35
N LEU A 475 8.60 11.43 -11.67
CA LEU A 475 9.15 10.52 -12.67
C LEU A 475 10.69 10.46 -12.62
N MET A 476 11.36 11.59 -12.44
CA MET A 476 12.81 11.64 -12.27
C MET A 476 13.24 10.77 -11.09
N GLY A 477 12.57 10.85 -9.94
CA GLY A 477 12.87 10.00 -8.78
C GLY A 477 12.73 8.50 -9.07
N ASN A 478 11.66 8.11 -9.78
CA ASN A 478 11.42 6.72 -10.17
C ASN A 478 12.52 6.21 -11.13
N ILE A 479 12.85 7.01 -12.14
CA ILE A 479 13.91 6.69 -13.12
C ILE A 479 15.26 6.58 -12.43
N GLU A 480 15.61 7.52 -11.54
CA GLU A 480 16.89 7.55 -10.83
C GLU A 480 17.10 6.29 -10.01
N ILE A 481 16.09 5.84 -9.25
CA ILE A 481 16.21 4.58 -8.51
C ILE A 481 16.32 3.41 -9.48
N SER A 482 15.43 3.32 -10.46
CA SER A 482 15.37 2.19 -11.41
C SER A 482 16.66 1.97 -12.19
N ARG A 483 17.44 3.03 -12.44
CA ARG A 483 18.71 2.96 -13.18
C ARG A 483 19.96 2.85 -12.30
N THR A 484 19.81 2.94 -10.98
CA THR A 484 20.96 3.03 -10.08
C THR A 484 21.73 1.71 -10.05
N ILE A 485 23.04 1.80 -10.26
CA ILE A 485 23.98 0.69 -10.06
C ILE A 485 24.62 0.85 -8.68
N PHE A 486 24.52 -0.18 -7.84
CA PHE A 486 24.95 -0.12 -6.44
C PHE A 486 25.70 -1.39 -6.01
N PRO A 487 26.62 -1.33 -5.03
CA PRO A 487 27.33 -2.51 -4.56
C PRO A 487 26.39 -3.47 -3.83
N ALA A 488 26.62 -4.78 -3.97
CA ALA A 488 25.93 -5.78 -3.17
C ALA A 488 26.09 -5.50 -1.66
N GLY A 489 25.06 -5.80 -0.87
CA GLY A 489 25.01 -5.42 0.56
C GLY A 489 24.42 -4.03 0.82
N THR A 490 24.08 -3.26 -0.22
CA THR A 490 23.36 -1.99 -0.07
C THR A 490 21.91 -2.22 0.35
N ARG A 491 21.47 -1.49 1.38
CA ARG A 491 20.08 -1.45 1.85
C ARG A 491 19.31 -0.35 1.12
N GLY A 492 18.03 -0.55 0.86
CA GLY A 492 17.22 0.45 0.14
C GLY A 492 17.13 1.80 0.85
N VAL A 493 17.25 1.84 2.18
CA VAL A 493 17.27 3.11 2.94
C VAL A 493 18.42 4.03 2.52
N ASN A 494 19.52 3.46 2.04
CA ASN A 494 20.67 4.22 1.54
C ASN A 494 20.40 4.88 0.17
N MET A 495 19.34 4.45 -0.53
CA MET A 495 18.94 4.94 -1.85
C MET A 495 17.63 5.75 -1.81
N GLU A 496 17.01 5.87 -0.64
CA GLU A 496 15.73 6.53 -0.40
C GLU A 496 15.71 7.97 -0.93
N MET A 497 16.80 8.71 -0.69
CA MET A 497 17.02 10.08 -1.16
C MET A 497 16.90 10.21 -2.69
N LEU A 498 17.24 9.19 -3.47
CA LEU A 498 17.22 9.26 -4.94
C LEU A 498 15.81 9.47 -5.48
N GLY A 499 14.80 8.88 -4.83
CA GLY A 499 13.39 9.08 -5.16
C GLY A 499 12.87 10.48 -4.80
N ARG A 500 13.54 11.15 -3.85
CA ARG A 500 13.12 12.46 -3.33
C ARG A 500 13.88 13.65 -3.89
N ARG A 501 15.12 13.45 -4.35
CA ARG A 501 16.05 14.52 -4.70
C ARG A 501 15.43 15.58 -5.61
N ALA A 502 14.81 15.15 -6.71
CA ALA A 502 14.21 16.07 -7.68
C ALA A 502 13.05 16.90 -7.10
N LEU A 503 12.30 16.37 -6.13
CA LEU A 503 11.24 17.12 -5.43
C LEU A 503 11.84 18.10 -4.41
N TRP A 504 12.86 17.67 -3.67
CA TRP A 504 13.53 18.50 -2.66
C TRP A 504 14.19 19.75 -3.25
N GLU A 505 14.72 19.66 -4.48
CA GLU A 505 15.30 20.80 -5.20
C GLU A 505 14.32 21.98 -5.38
N VAL A 506 13.01 21.74 -5.27
CA VAL A 506 11.96 22.77 -5.34
C VAL A 506 11.09 22.82 -4.09
N GLY A 507 11.55 22.24 -2.98
CA GLY A 507 10.83 22.27 -1.70
C GLY A 507 9.58 21.40 -1.64
N LEU A 508 9.43 20.42 -2.53
CA LEU A 508 8.34 19.43 -2.50
C LEU A 508 8.79 18.12 -1.83
N ASN A 509 7.86 17.31 -1.34
CA ASN A 509 8.15 16.00 -0.72
C ASN A 509 6.90 15.09 -0.72
N TYR A 510 7.06 13.80 -0.37
CA TYR A 510 5.95 12.86 -0.14
C TYR A 510 6.03 12.16 1.24
N GLY A 511 4.87 11.83 1.81
CA GLY A 511 4.74 11.35 3.20
C GLY A 511 4.84 9.84 3.42
N HIS A 512 5.31 9.07 2.44
CA HIS A 512 5.47 7.60 2.53
C HIS A 512 6.85 7.14 2.07
N GLY A 513 7.17 5.85 2.26
CA GLY A 513 8.41 5.25 1.78
C GLY A 513 8.43 5.09 0.26
N THR A 514 9.61 4.99 -0.34
CA THR A 514 9.78 4.91 -1.81
C THR A 514 9.45 3.55 -2.40
N GLY A 515 9.24 2.53 -1.58
CA GLY A 515 8.81 1.22 -2.04
C GLY A 515 8.90 0.11 -0.99
N HIS A 516 8.40 -1.05 -1.35
CA HIS A 516 8.30 -2.25 -0.54
C HIS A 516 8.56 -3.51 -1.37
N GLY A 517 8.85 -4.64 -0.73
CA GLY A 517 8.91 -5.92 -1.41
C GLY A 517 7.56 -6.35 -1.98
N VAL A 518 7.61 -7.20 -3.00
CA VAL A 518 6.42 -7.85 -3.58
C VAL A 518 6.65 -9.36 -3.62
N GLY A 519 5.70 -10.13 -3.10
CA GLY A 519 5.75 -11.59 -3.11
C GLY A 519 5.15 -12.21 -4.39
N ASN A 520 5.20 -13.54 -4.49
CA ASN A 520 4.69 -14.27 -5.67
C ASN A 520 3.41 -15.05 -5.35
N TYR A 521 2.28 -14.58 -5.89
CA TYR A 521 0.93 -14.96 -5.46
C TYR A 521 0.82 -14.90 -3.94
N PHE A 522 1.11 -13.74 -3.37
CA PHE A 522 1.41 -13.56 -1.96
C PHE A 522 1.06 -12.14 -1.52
N GLY A 523 1.52 -11.69 -0.36
CA GLY A 523 1.31 -10.30 0.07
C GLY A 523 1.94 -9.32 -0.93
N VAL A 524 1.16 -8.32 -1.35
CA VAL A 524 1.65 -7.24 -2.23
C VAL A 524 2.71 -6.40 -1.52
N HIS A 525 2.55 -6.21 -0.20
CA HIS A 525 3.56 -5.66 0.69
C HIS A 525 4.31 -6.81 1.38
N GLU A 526 5.49 -7.17 0.87
CA GLU A 526 6.33 -8.23 1.41
C GLU A 526 7.56 -7.69 2.15
N TRP A 527 7.58 -7.86 3.46
CA TRP A 527 8.75 -7.62 4.30
C TRP A 527 9.80 -8.76 4.15
N PRO A 528 11.14 -8.53 4.21
CA PRO A 528 11.86 -7.34 4.63
C PRO A 528 12.55 -6.51 3.53
N VAL A 529 12.05 -6.62 2.30
CA VAL A 529 12.53 -5.86 1.14
C VAL A 529 11.84 -4.50 1.12
N GLY A 530 12.56 -3.45 0.71
CA GLY A 530 12.00 -2.10 0.56
C GLY A 530 13.03 -1.02 0.85
N PHE A 531 12.56 0.18 1.21
CA PHE A 531 13.39 1.37 1.43
C PHE A 531 13.36 1.90 2.88
N GLN A 532 12.66 1.20 3.77
CA GLN A 532 12.51 1.57 5.19
C GLN A 532 13.79 1.30 6.00
N SER A 533 13.93 1.95 7.16
CA SER A 533 15.17 1.94 7.97
C SER A 533 15.58 0.57 8.51
N ASN A 534 14.65 -0.38 8.58
CA ASN A 534 14.88 -1.75 9.05
C ASN A 534 15.08 -2.76 7.91
N ASN A 535 15.02 -2.39 6.62
CA ASN A 535 15.10 -3.35 5.49
C ASN A 535 16.37 -4.19 5.46
N ILE A 536 16.31 -5.37 4.84
CA ILE A 536 17.52 -6.14 4.54
C ILE A 536 18.23 -5.57 3.29
N PRO A 537 19.53 -5.82 3.12
CA PRO A 537 20.21 -5.51 1.87
C PRO A 537 19.55 -6.16 0.66
N PHE A 538 19.52 -5.43 -0.46
CA PHE A 538 19.05 -5.98 -1.73
C PHE A 538 19.96 -7.11 -2.20
N GLN A 539 19.34 -8.17 -2.72
CA GLN A 539 19.99 -9.32 -3.32
C GLN A 539 19.34 -9.62 -4.67
N GLU A 540 20.09 -10.26 -5.56
CA GLU A 540 19.57 -10.74 -6.84
C GLU A 540 18.30 -11.57 -6.65
N GLY A 541 17.29 -11.32 -7.48
CA GLY A 541 15.99 -12.01 -7.42
C GLY A 541 14.98 -11.40 -6.44
N MET A 542 15.32 -10.34 -5.70
CA MET A 542 14.33 -9.60 -4.90
C MET A 542 13.48 -8.68 -5.78
N PHE A 543 12.16 -8.77 -5.65
CA PHE A 543 11.20 -7.85 -6.28
C PHE A 543 10.82 -6.74 -5.29
N THR A 544 10.80 -5.50 -5.77
CA THR A 544 10.44 -4.29 -5.01
C THR A 544 9.63 -3.32 -5.86
N SER A 545 8.69 -2.61 -5.26
CA SER A 545 8.11 -1.40 -5.85
C SER A 545 9.11 -0.23 -5.79
N ILE A 546 8.96 0.69 -6.73
CA ILE A 546 9.61 2.01 -6.79
C ILE A 546 8.50 3.02 -7.09
N GLU A 547 8.00 3.68 -6.04
CA GLU A 547 6.73 4.41 -6.04
C GLU A 547 6.84 5.83 -5.46
N PRO A 548 7.74 6.71 -5.94
CA PRO A 548 7.72 8.10 -5.49
C PRO A 548 6.37 8.78 -5.83
N GLY A 549 6.05 9.82 -5.05
CA GLY A 549 4.82 10.58 -5.24
C GLY A 549 4.93 12.05 -4.88
N TYR A 550 3.83 12.78 -5.04
CA TYR A 550 3.62 14.12 -4.54
C TYR A 550 2.13 14.37 -4.40
N TYR A 551 1.71 14.92 -3.26
CA TYR A 551 0.30 15.11 -2.93
C TYR A 551 0.05 16.55 -2.53
N LYS A 552 -0.65 17.30 -3.37
CA LYS A 552 -1.06 18.66 -3.09
C LYS A 552 -2.47 18.65 -2.53
N GLU A 553 -2.56 18.91 -1.23
CA GLU A 553 -3.81 18.90 -0.49
C GLU A 553 -4.91 19.72 -1.18
N ASN A 554 -6.11 19.15 -1.25
CA ASN A 554 -7.29 19.75 -1.87
C ASN A 554 -7.17 20.09 -3.38
N ASP A 555 -6.17 19.55 -4.08
CA ASP A 555 -5.92 19.85 -5.50
C ASP A 555 -5.72 18.58 -6.32
N PHE A 556 -4.54 17.95 -6.26
CA PHE A 556 -4.22 16.73 -7.00
C PHE A 556 -3.15 15.89 -6.27
N GLY A 557 -3.02 14.64 -6.67
CA GLY A 557 -1.88 13.81 -6.27
C GLY A 557 -1.29 13.05 -7.45
N ILE A 558 -0.05 12.66 -7.26
CA ILE A 558 0.79 11.98 -8.24
C ILE A 558 1.47 10.84 -7.51
N ARG A 559 1.41 9.65 -8.09
CA ARG A 559 2.31 8.55 -7.79
C ARG A 559 2.65 7.84 -9.09
N ILE A 560 3.91 7.45 -9.20
CA ILE A 560 4.43 6.69 -10.33
C ILE A 560 5.12 5.48 -9.74
N GLU A 561 4.50 4.32 -9.92
CA GLU A 561 4.95 3.09 -9.31
C GLU A 561 5.22 2.02 -10.34
N ASP A 562 6.37 1.41 -10.19
CA ASP A 562 6.77 0.25 -10.98
C ASP A 562 7.39 -0.80 -10.06
N ILE A 563 7.10 -2.07 -10.35
CA ILE A 563 7.82 -3.18 -9.75
C ILE A 563 9.09 -3.40 -10.54
N ALA A 564 10.18 -3.67 -9.82
CA ALA A 564 11.47 -4.02 -10.38
C ALA A 564 12.07 -5.23 -9.66
N VAL A 565 12.81 -6.05 -10.40
CA VAL A 565 13.62 -7.13 -9.83
C VAL A 565 15.08 -6.68 -9.73
N THR A 566 15.73 -7.00 -8.62
CA THR A 566 17.15 -6.75 -8.42
C THR A 566 17.96 -7.76 -9.23
N VAL A 567 18.87 -7.28 -10.07
CA VAL A 567 19.69 -8.11 -10.97
C VAL A 567 21.17 -7.71 -10.90
N PRO A 568 22.11 -8.61 -11.27
CA PRO A 568 23.52 -8.25 -11.37
C PRO A 568 23.77 -7.13 -12.37
N ALA A 569 24.71 -6.24 -12.05
CA ALA A 569 25.15 -5.16 -12.92
C ALA A 569 26.63 -5.33 -13.30
N THR A 570 26.92 -5.23 -14.60
CA THR A 570 28.29 -5.18 -15.11
C THR A 570 28.85 -3.78 -14.93
N THR A 571 30.02 -3.66 -14.29
CA THR A 571 30.72 -2.37 -14.15
C THR A 571 32.12 -2.41 -14.76
N LYS A 572 32.69 -1.23 -15.01
CA LYS A 572 34.00 -1.11 -15.66
C LYS A 572 35.17 -1.59 -14.81
N TYR A 573 35.07 -1.46 -13.48
CA TYR A 573 36.20 -1.67 -12.56
C TYR A 573 35.91 -2.63 -11.41
N GLY A 574 34.64 -2.79 -11.01
CA GLY A 574 34.25 -3.59 -9.85
C GLY A 574 33.39 -4.79 -10.23
N ASN A 575 33.48 -5.83 -9.42
CA ASN A 575 32.59 -6.97 -9.44
C ASN A 575 31.56 -6.85 -8.30
N ASN A 576 30.49 -7.64 -8.34
CA ASN A 576 29.45 -7.70 -7.30
C ASN A 576 28.64 -6.40 -7.13
N TYR A 577 28.17 -5.85 -8.25
CA TYR A 577 27.20 -4.76 -8.27
C TYR A 577 25.84 -5.28 -8.71
N LEU A 578 24.81 -4.57 -8.29
CA LEU A 578 23.40 -4.84 -8.59
C LEU A 578 22.79 -3.59 -9.25
N THR A 579 21.68 -3.80 -9.94
CA THR A 579 20.80 -2.77 -10.50
C THR A 579 19.36 -3.30 -10.47
N PHE A 580 18.40 -2.49 -10.90
CA PHE A 580 17.02 -2.92 -11.06
C PHE A 580 16.68 -3.18 -12.54
N GLU A 581 15.85 -4.20 -12.78
CA GLU A 581 15.16 -4.47 -14.04
C GLU A 581 13.66 -4.24 -13.81
N THR A 582 13.09 -3.21 -14.42
CA THR A 582 11.66 -2.87 -14.30
C THR A 582 10.79 -3.93 -14.98
N VAL A 583 9.78 -4.43 -14.26
CA VAL A 583 8.83 -5.46 -14.74
C VAL A 583 7.41 -4.92 -14.92
N SER A 584 7.06 -3.78 -14.34
CA SER A 584 5.80 -3.07 -14.66
C SER A 584 5.92 -2.37 -16.01
N LEU A 585 5.08 -2.74 -16.98
CA LEU A 585 5.27 -2.41 -18.41
C LEU A 585 4.09 -1.61 -18.99
N VAL A 586 3.73 -0.48 -18.36
CA VAL A 586 2.66 0.41 -18.81
C VAL A 586 3.22 1.81 -19.07
N PRO A 587 2.92 2.47 -20.21
CA PRO A 587 3.49 3.77 -20.51
C PRO A 587 3.06 4.84 -19.50
N TYR A 588 3.97 5.77 -19.19
CA TYR A 588 3.68 6.99 -18.45
C TYR A 588 2.91 7.99 -19.34
N ASP A 589 2.12 8.88 -18.73
CA ASP A 589 1.38 9.90 -19.49
C ASP A 589 2.33 10.96 -20.07
N ARG A 590 2.42 10.98 -21.40
CA ARG A 590 3.30 11.88 -22.15
C ARG A 590 2.92 13.35 -22.01
N LYS A 591 1.65 13.70 -21.76
CA LYS A 591 1.20 15.10 -21.61
C LYS A 591 1.74 15.74 -20.34
N LEU A 592 1.99 14.92 -19.31
CA LEU A 592 2.49 15.35 -18.01
C LEU A 592 4.02 15.47 -17.97
N ILE A 593 4.74 14.90 -18.95
CA ILE A 593 6.21 14.90 -18.98
C ILE A 593 6.74 16.18 -19.63
N ASN A 594 7.51 16.96 -18.86
CA ASN A 594 8.32 18.05 -19.36
C ASN A 594 9.75 17.57 -19.65
N THR A 595 10.03 17.18 -20.89
CA THR A 595 11.35 16.65 -21.27
C THR A 595 12.51 17.61 -21.06
N SER A 596 12.26 18.92 -20.92
CA SER A 596 13.32 19.90 -20.62
C SER A 596 13.90 19.78 -19.21
N LEU A 597 13.19 19.11 -18.29
CA LEU A 597 13.67 18.83 -16.94
C LEU A 597 14.45 17.51 -16.84
N LEU A 598 14.32 16.63 -17.84
CA LEU A 598 14.97 15.33 -17.84
C LEU A 598 16.42 15.44 -18.30
N SER A 599 17.32 14.74 -17.62
CA SER A 599 18.70 14.57 -18.11
C SER A 599 18.72 13.75 -19.41
N PRO A 600 19.76 13.87 -20.25
CA PRO A 600 19.93 13.02 -21.43
C PRO A 600 19.87 11.52 -21.09
N GLU A 601 20.44 11.13 -19.96
CA GLU A 601 20.44 9.76 -19.47
C GLU A 601 19.03 9.31 -19.08
N GLN A 602 18.27 10.15 -18.36
CA GLN A 602 16.88 9.85 -17.98
C GLN A 602 15.98 9.70 -19.22
N LEU A 603 16.14 10.59 -20.20
CA LEU A 603 15.41 10.51 -21.46
C LEU A 603 15.76 9.24 -22.25
N HIS A 604 17.04 8.84 -22.26
CA HIS A 604 17.47 7.60 -22.86
C HIS A 604 16.87 6.38 -22.16
N TRP A 605 16.88 6.34 -20.82
CA TRP A 605 16.24 5.28 -20.05
C TRP A 605 14.75 5.18 -20.35
N LEU A 606 14.04 6.32 -20.40
CA LEU A 606 12.62 6.38 -20.69
C LEU A 606 12.27 5.84 -22.09
N ASN A 607 13.07 6.19 -23.10
CA ASN A 607 12.90 5.66 -24.46
C ASN A 607 13.18 4.15 -24.52
N LYS A 608 14.18 3.65 -23.78
CA LYS A 608 14.47 2.22 -23.67
C LYS A 608 13.34 1.48 -22.94
N TYR A 609 12.80 2.04 -21.87
CA TYR A 609 11.63 1.50 -21.17
C TYR A 609 10.45 1.31 -22.13
N TYR A 610 10.15 2.33 -22.95
CA TYR A 610 9.10 2.24 -23.96
C TYR A 610 9.38 1.21 -25.06
N GLU A 611 10.63 1.01 -25.44
CA GLU A 611 11.03 -0.09 -26.32
C GLU A 611 10.79 -1.46 -25.68
N THR A 612 11.14 -1.62 -24.40
CA THR A 612 10.87 -2.83 -23.62
C THR A 612 9.38 -3.13 -23.52
N ILE A 613 8.52 -2.11 -23.31
CA ILE A 613 7.06 -2.30 -23.35
C ILE A 613 6.63 -2.91 -24.68
N ARG A 614 7.07 -2.34 -25.80
CA ARG A 614 6.70 -2.86 -27.14
C ARG A 614 7.16 -4.30 -27.33
N SER A 615 8.39 -4.63 -26.94
CA SER A 615 8.95 -5.97 -27.14
C SER A 615 8.30 -7.03 -26.26
N MET A 616 7.87 -6.67 -25.05
CA MET A 616 7.35 -7.61 -24.06
C MET A 616 5.83 -7.72 -24.08
N VAL A 617 5.12 -6.58 -24.19
CA VAL A 617 3.65 -6.53 -24.13
C VAL A 617 3.02 -6.66 -25.52
N GLY A 618 3.69 -6.19 -26.58
CA GLY A 618 3.21 -6.29 -27.95
C GLY A 618 2.81 -7.72 -28.38
N PRO A 619 3.68 -8.72 -28.20
CA PRO A 619 3.35 -10.11 -28.51
C PRO A 619 2.16 -10.66 -27.71
N GLU A 620 1.99 -10.22 -26.46
CA GLU A 620 0.88 -10.65 -25.61
C GLU A 620 -0.45 -10.06 -26.11
N LEU A 621 -0.47 -8.78 -26.51
CA LEU A 621 -1.64 -8.14 -27.12
C LEU A 621 -2.05 -8.81 -28.44
N GLU A 622 -1.07 -9.14 -29.29
CA GLU A 622 -1.31 -9.90 -30.52
C GLU A 622 -1.87 -11.30 -30.22
N ARG A 623 -1.31 -12.01 -29.24
CA ARG A 623 -1.77 -13.33 -28.80
C ARG A 623 -3.20 -13.31 -28.28
N GLN A 624 -3.61 -12.23 -27.62
CA GLN A 624 -4.99 -12.02 -27.15
C GLN A 624 -5.92 -11.44 -28.24
N ALA A 625 -5.43 -11.19 -29.47
CA ALA A 625 -6.15 -10.56 -30.57
C ALA A 625 -6.67 -9.13 -30.26
N LEU A 626 -5.91 -8.37 -29.45
CA LEU A 626 -6.23 -7.03 -28.97
C LEU A 626 -5.57 -5.95 -29.84
N LYS A 627 -6.05 -5.82 -31.09
CA LYS A 627 -5.43 -4.92 -32.08
C LYS A 627 -5.52 -3.44 -31.69
N GLU A 628 -6.63 -3.03 -31.09
CA GLU A 628 -6.82 -1.62 -30.71
C GLU A 628 -5.87 -1.21 -29.58
N GLU A 629 -5.73 -2.07 -28.56
CA GLU A 629 -4.79 -1.90 -27.46
C GLU A 629 -3.33 -1.92 -27.95
N TYR A 630 -3.01 -2.77 -28.93
CA TYR A 630 -1.69 -2.77 -29.57
C TYR A 630 -1.37 -1.42 -30.23
N ASP A 631 -2.29 -0.88 -31.01
CA ASP A 631 -2.10 0.41 -31.69
C ASP A 631 -2.03 1.56 -30.67
N TRP A 632 -2.83 1.49 -29.60
CA TRP A 632 -2.76 2.41 -28.47
C TRP A 632 -1.40 2.37 -27.77
N MET A 633 -0.87 1.17 -27.50
CA MET A 633 0.46 0.98 -26.92
C MET A 633 1.56 1.56 -27.82
N MET A 634 1.51 1.31 -29.13
CA MET A 634 2.48 1.82 -30.09
C MET A 634 2.51 3.36 -30.11
N LYS A 635 1.33 3.99 -30.09
CA LYS A 635 1.20 5.47 -30.00
C LYS A 635 1.81 6.02 -28.71
N HIS A 636 1.49 5.42 -27.57
CA HIS A 636 1.89 5.93 -26.25
C HIS A 636 3.34 5.59 -25.87
N THR A 637 3.97 4.67 -26.59
CA THR A 637 5.39 4.31 -26.41
C THR A 637 6.32 4.94 -27.45
N ALA A 638 5.82 5.80 -28.35
CA ALA A 638 6.67 6.48 -29.34
C ALA A 638 7.88 7.19 -28.66
N PRO A 639 9.10 7.11 -29.21
CA PRO A 639 10.26 7.71 -28.57
C PRO A 639 10.10 9.24 -28.46
N PHE A 640 10.60 9.81 -27.36
CA PHE A 640 10.82 11.25 -27.27
C PHE A 640 12.02 11.66 -28.13
N LEU A 641 11.85 12.74 -28.89
CA LEU A 641 12.94 13.31 -29.70
C LEU A 641 14.02 13.89 -28.78
N THR A 642 15.27 13.49 -28.99
CA THR A 642 16.41 14.18 -28.38
C THR A 642 16.58 15.55 -29.05
N ALA A 643 16.98 16.58 -28.29
CA ALA A 643 17.14 17.94 -28.81
C ALA A 643 18.07 18.02 -30.05
N GLY A 644 18.96 17.04 -30.25
CA GLY A 644 19.81 16.92 -31.44
C GLY A 644 19.14 16.31 -32.68
N ALA A 645 18.08 15.51 -32.55
CA ALA A 645 17.41 14.86 -33.69
C ALA A 645 16.62 15.85 -34.56
N SER A 646 16.10 16.92 -33.95
CA SER A 646 15.38 17.98 -34.69
C SER A 646 16.31 18.72 -35.66
N ALA A 647 17.57 18.92 -35.28
CA ALA A 647 18.59 19.50 -36.17
C ALA A 647 18.90 18.58 -37.36
N VAL A 648 19.01 17.26 -37.14
CA VAL A 648 19.27 16.29 -38.22
C VAL A 648 18.07 16.18 -39.17
N ILE A 649 16.84 16.11 -38.65
CA ILE A 649 15.64 16.03 -39.50
C ILE A 649 15.46 17.30 -40.32
N SER A 650 15.70 18.49 -39.74
CA SER A 650 15.67 19.76 -40.47
C SER A 650 16.74 19.82 -41.57
N SER A 651 17.93 19.27 -41.32
CA SER A 651 19.01 19.24 -42.30
C SER A 651 18.75 18.27 -43.46
N VAL A 652 18.11 17.12 -43.20
CA VAL A 652 17.73 16.15 -44.25
C VAL A 652 16.56 16.68 -45.10
N THR A 653 15.57 17.34 -44.50
CA THR A 653 14.50 18.00 -45.28
C THR A 653 15.03 19.15 -46.11
N LEU A 654 15.96 19.95 -45.58
CA LEU A 654 16.64 21.00 -46.34
C LEU A 654 17.45 20.41 -47.50
N LEU A 655 18.19 19.32 -47.29
CA LEU A 655 18.96 18.64 -48.33
C LEU A 655 18.06 18.07 -49.43
N CYS A 656 16.92 17.47 -49.08
CA CYS A 656 15.92 16.99 -50.04
C CYS A 656 15.26 18.13 -50.83
N CYS A 657 15.01 19.29 -50.21
CA CYS A 657 14.50 20.47 -50.89
C CYS A 657 15.55 21.07 -51.86
N VAL A 658 16.82 21.11 -51.46
CA VAL A 658 17.92 21.58 -52.31
C VAL A 658 18.12 20.63 -53.51
N LEU A 659 18.05 19.31 -53.30
CA LEU A 659 18.14 18.32 -54.38
C LEU A 659 16.98 18.43 -55.38
N LYS A 660 15.75 18.68 -54.90
CA LYS A 660 14.60 18.93 -55.78
C LYS A 660 14.75 20.23 -56.57
N LEU A 661 15.24 21.31 -55.95
CA LEU A 661 15.52 22.57 -56.66
C LEU A 661 16.62 22.40 -57.70
N SER A 662 17.69 21.65 -57.40
CA SER A 662 18.77 21.40 -58.37
C SER A 662 18.30 20.57 -59.56
N CYS A 663 17.41 19.59 -59.36
CA CYS A 663 16.83 18.83 -60.47
C CYS A 663 15.89 19.69 -61.35
N LEU A 664 15.15 20.63 -60.74
CA LEU A 664 14.31 21.60 -61.45
C LEU A 664 15.15 22.63 -62.23
N LEU A 665 16.25 23.12 -61.66
CA LEU A 665 17.18 24.03 -62.34
C LEU A 665 17.91 23.34 -63.50
N TYR A 666 18.29 22.07 -63.34
CA TYR A 666 18.94 21.29 -64.41
C TYR A 666 18.00 21.03 -65.59
N SER A 667 16.72 20.78 -65.31
CA SER A 667 15.71 20.56 -66.36
C SER A 667 15.33 21.84 -67.12
N VAL A 668 15.41 23.01 -66.48
CA VAL A 668 15.21 24.31 -67.15
C VAL A 668 16.42 24.72 -68.00
N LEU A 669 17.65 24.40 -67.58
CA LEU A 669 18.88 24.68 -68.35
C LEU A 669 19.12 23.72 -69.52
N SER A 670 18.50 22.53 -69.52
CA SER A 670 18.55 21.58 -70.65
C SER A 670 17.53 21.85 -71.77
N LEU A 671 16.69 22.90 -71.61
CA LEU A 671 15.65 23.30 -72.56
C LEU A 671 15.92 24.67 -73.22
N SER A 672 17.13 25.21 -73.06
CA SER A 672 17.60 26.46 -73.67
C SER A 672 18.76 26.23 -74.63
#